data_AF-R6ER84-F1
#
_entry.id   AF-R6ER84-F1
#
_cell.length_a   1.000
_cell.length_b   1.000
_cell.length_c   1.000
_cell.angle_alpha   90.00
_cell.angle_beta   90.00
_cell.angle_gamma   90.00
#
_symmetry.space_group_name_H-M   'P 1'
#
loop_
_entity.id
_entity.type
_entity.pdbx_description
1 polymer ?
#
loop_
_entity_poly.entity_id
_entity_poly.type
_entity_poly.pdbx_seq_one_letter_code
_entity_poly.pdbx_strand_id
1 'polypeptide(L)'
;MTFITRIFSAVMAMIMALVPLNGAVIKTSNTSASDNYPYTLEDMSVVYDNVDENGNYYPLVVVPGISHSITYVVDKDYNSSDAEDPSRPPIKKDAFGNDLQSGTVIFDVPEILKAVALHLIAPLVKSVIAQKDCGLVDAIGKVADTAFSAQKTLPDGTFANNEIGLLEFNGSFADFATPADAETQSYMQYQCDYLYRILPLRAISDIIGEENLFFFTFSLFADPMSSAQRLDRYIDTVLQKTGAKKVNLLPISLGGTIFTAFCDRYTDTDKVNTIVNVVPVLNGTQSVTDMFNRDFDVSAEFWYNEGIPMMISEFTEYGEIIGHAVNLMLRALPAEVNAAMLTKIYDTLLNNLFVNTPQIWAMVTKEAYPELAEKYLRDEEHVPVREKTDAFYRAQLNLADNIKTMTANGIRINILSGYGLHTGDARYNFFHVTANADKVNGDGVINVESTALGTTAALPGEKLTEGGRLSPDGEIDASTGVLPDNTWYFYNMHHEDAANNSPVINLAVALMYSHDVENVNSKPEKYPQFNGNSDNWFIRRWRYRDMKNLYADYQAGKLDWPQETVDECKAIMYDCERVMRATIADAEFCKETTKRVNDFCAKQGKISEENAKLLTQKQLNELPEWAKVLTKIITFVDDTVFKIYGDKAYSEFWKAFCK
;
A
#
# COMPACT_ATOMS: atom_id res chain seq x y z
N MET A 1 10.10 14.96 32.66
CA MET A 1 10.42 13.51 32.66
C MET A 1 10.21 12.82 34.01
N THR A 2 10.50 13.42 35.17
CA THR A 2 10.53 12.71 36.47
C THR A 2 9.17 12.42 37.16
N PHE A 3 8.04 12.95 36.67
CA PHE A 3 6.71 12.74 37.26
C PHE A 3 5.96 11.55 36.62
N ILE A 4 6.07 11.40 35.30
CA ILE A 4 5.46 10.28 34.54
C ILE A 4 6.16 8.95 34.86
N THR A 5 7.49 8.95 35.02
CA THR A 5 8.23 7.76 35.43
C THR A 5 7.84 7.27 36.84
N ARG A 6 7.47 8.18 37.76
CA ARG A 6 7.05 7.82 39.13
C ARG A 6 5.64 7.22 39.20
N ILE A 7 4.74 7.62 38.32
CA ILE A 7 3.40 7.01 38.21
C ILE A 7 3.53 5.60 37.63
N PHE A 8 4.34 5.41 36.59
CA PHE A 8 4.65 4.09 36.04
C PHE A 8 5.30 3.13 37.05
N SER A 9 6.24 3.61 37.88
CA SER A 9 6.88 2.78 38.91
C SER A 9 5.95 2.40 40.07
N ALA A 10 4.97 3.24 40.42
CA ALA A 10 4.02 2.97 41.51
C ALA A 10 2.95 1.93 41.13
N VAL A 11 2.55 1.88 39.85
CA VAL A 11 1.60 0.90 39.33
C VAL A 11 2.25 -0.49 39.19
N MET A 12 3.51 -0.55 38.78
CA MET A 12 4.26 -1.81 38.64
C MET A 12 4.57 -2.53 39.96
N ALA A 13 4.76 -1.78 41.06
CA ALA A 13 5.06 -2.36 42.37
C ALA A 13 3.86 -3.05 43.04
N MET A 14 2.63 -2.71 42.63
CA MET A 14 1.39 -3.26 43.22
C MET A 14 0.97 -4.59 42.57
N ILE A 15 1.43 -4.85 41.35
CA ILE A 15 0.97 -5.99 40.53
C ILE A 15 1.83 -7.24 40.74
N MET A 16 3.09 -7.10 41.17
CA MET A 16 4.01 -8.24 41.38
C MET A 16 3.73 -9.08 42.66
N ALA A 17 2.64 -8.83 43.38
CA ALA A 17 2.34 -9.52 44.64
C ALA A 17 1.31 -10.66 44.54
N LEU A 18 0.75 -10.96 43.36
CA LEU A 18 -0.35 -11.93 43.26
C LEU A 18 -0.22 -12.87 42.04
N VAL A 19 -0.04 -14.16 42.37
CA VAL A 19 -0.45 -15.38 41.65
C VAL A 19 0.66 -16.24 40.98
N PRO A 20 0.66 -17.58 41.19
CA PRO A 20 1.67 -18.52 40.70
C PRO A 20 1.30 -19.18 39.36
N LEU A 21 2.34 -19.70 38.68
CA LEU A 21 2.29 -20.43 37.41
C LEU A 21 1.81 -21.88 37.58
N ASN A 22 0.90 -22.32 36.71
CA ASN A 22 0.74 -23.73 36.32
C ASN A 22 0.38 -23.80 34.84
N GLY A 23 1.12 -24.62 34.09
CA GLY A 23 0.97 -24.79 32.64
C GLY A 23 0.07 -25.96 32.24
N ALA A 24 -0.31 -25.99 30.97
CA ALA A 24 -0.61 -27.20 30.22
C ALA A 24 -0.52 -26.93 28.70
N VAL A 25 0.20 -27.81 28.02
CA VAL A 25 0.42 -27.88 26.56
C VAL A 25 -0.77 -28.59 25.91
N ILE A 26 -1.23 -28.12 24.74
CA ILE A 26 -2.22 -28.82 23.90
C ILE A 26 -1.63 -29.14 22.52
N LYS A 27 -1.92 -30.36 22.07
CA LYS A 27 -1.40 -31.13 20.92
C LYS A 27 -1.71 -30.55 19.54
N THR A 28 -0.75 -30.70 18.63
CA THR A 28 -0.88 -30.54 17.18
C THR A 28 -1.44 -31.82 16.52
N SER A 29 -2.29 -31.64 15.51
CA SER A 29 -2.84 -32.71 14.66
C SER A 29 -1.88 -33.06 13.51
N ASN A 30 -1.67 -34.35 13.29
CA ASN A 30 -0.74 -34.93 12.31
C ASN A 30 -1.44 -35.32 11.00
N THR A 31 -1.63 -34.38 10.08
CA THR A 31 -1.89 -34.69 8.66
C THR A 31 -1.11 -33.70 7.79
N SER A 32 -0.38 -34.19 6.79
CA SER A 32 0.41 -33.37 5.86
C SER A 32 -0.50 -32.70 4.83
N ALA A 33 -0.54 -31.37 4.84
CA ALA A 33 -1.18 -30.50 3.85
C ALA A 33 -0.90 -30.84 2.37
N SER A 34 0.22 -31.53 2.08
CA SER A 34 0.67 -31.84 0.73
C SER A 34 -0.33 -32.64 -0.10
N ASP A 35 -1.18 -33.43 0.56
CA ASP A 35 -2.06 -34.41 -0.08
C ASP A 35 -3.38 -33.77 -0.57
N ASN A 36 -3.65 -32.51 -0.21
CA ASN A 36 -4.91 -31.83 -0.51
C ASN A 36 -4.80 -30.77 -1.62
N TYR A 37 -3.59 -30.33 -2.01
CA TYR A 37 -3.43 -29.38 -3.12
C TYR A 37 -3.33 -30.13 -4.46
N PRO A 38 -4.31 -29.99 -5.38
CA PRO A 38 -4.47 -30.91 -6.50
C PRO A 38 -3.50 -30.63 -7.67
N TYR A 39 -2.76 -29.52 -7.65
CA TYR A 39 -1.93 -29.08 -8.78
C TYR A 39 -0.44 -29.37 -8.55
N THR A 40 0.19 -29.94 -9.57
CA THR A 40 1.65 -30.16 -9.67
C THR A 40 2.35 -28.96 -10.31
N LEU A 41 3.68 -28.89 -10.21
CA LEU A 41 4.46 -27.83 -10.88
C LEU A 41 4.31 -27.90 -12.41
N GLU A 42 4.12 -29.10 -12.96
CA GLU A 42 3.85 -29.34 -14.38
C GLU A 42 2.49 -28.75 -14.80
N ASP A 43 1.44 -28.92 -13.98
CA ASP A 43 0.11 -28.34 -14.24
C ASP A 43 0.17 -26.80 -14.30
N MET A 44 1.03 -26.21 -13.48
CA MET A 44 1.27 -24.77 -13.39
C MET A 44 2.29 -24.23 -14.41
N SER A 45 2.86 -25.10 -15.26
CA SER A 45 3.82 -24.64 -16.27
C SER A 45 3.17 -23.79 -17.35
N VAL A 46 3.89 -22.76 -17.77
CA VAL A 46 3.48 -21.80 -18.81
C VAL A 46 4.65 -21.62 -19.76
N VAL A 47 4.34 -21.61 -21.05
CA VAL A 47 5.32 -21.26 -22.08
C VAL A 47 5.29 -19.75 -22.25
N TYR A 48 6.46 -19.13 -22.07
CA TYR A 48 6.66 -17.71 -22.28
C TYR A 48 7.40 -17.51 -23.60
N ASP A 49 6.64 -17.33 -24.68
CA ASP A 49 7.12 -17.23 -26.05
C ASP A 49 6.52 -16.04 -26.81
N ASN A 50 5.82 -15.13 -26.13
CA ASN A 50 5.33 -13.90 -26.73
C ASN A 50 6.46 -12.89 -26.91
N VAL A 51 7.15 -13.05 -28.05
CA VAL A 51 8.31 -12.28 -28.49
C VAL A 51 7.99 -11.53 -29.77
N ASP A 52 8.86 -10.59 -30.15
CA ASP A 52 8.78 -9.90 -31.43
C ASP A 52 9.20 -10.80 -32.60
N GLU A 53 9.10 -10.27 -33.82
CA GLU A 53 9.48 -10.94 -35.06
C GLU A 53 10.94 -11.43 -35.13
N ASN A 54 11.82 -10.94 -34.25
CA ASN A 54 13.22 -11.33 -34.15
C ASN A 54 13.50 -12.29 -32.99
N GLY A 55 12.47 -12.68 -32.23
CA GLY A 55 12.60 -13.54 -31.06
C GLY A 55 12.97 -12.80 -29.77
N ASN A 56 12.88 -11.47 -29.73
CA ASN A 56 13.18 -10.69 -28.53
C ASN A 56 11.91 -10.44 -27.71
N TYR A 57 12.00 -10.50 -26.39
CA TYR A 57 10.88 -10.10 -25.53
C TYR A 57 10.57 -8.61 -25.66
N TYR A 58 9.28 -8.27 -25.55
CA TYR A 58 8.85 -6.88 -25.37
C TYR A 58 9.30 -6.37 -23.99
N PRO A 59 10.11 -5.29 -23.92
CA PRO A 59 10.54 -4.72 -22.66
C PRO A 59 9.35 -4.31 -21.79
N LEU A 60 9.46 -4.53 -20.49
CA LEU A 60 8.45 -4.11 -19.53
C LEU A 60 8.76 -2.71 -19.00
N VAL A 61 7.78 -1.82 -19.06
CA VAL A 61 7.78 -0.58 -18.29
C VAL A 61 6.74 -0.67 -17.18
N VAL A 62 7.22 -0.73 -15.94
CA VAL A 62 6.37 -0.66 -14.75
C VAL A 62 5.95 0.80 -14.53
N VAL A 63 4.64 1.02 -14.38
CA VAL A 63 4.07 2.33 -14.03
C VAL A 63 3.48 2.21 -12.62
N PRO A 64 4.19 2.70 -11.59
CA PRO A 64 3.99 2.22 -10.23
C PRO A 64 2.76 2.79 -9.51
N GLY A 65 2.40 2.11 -8.42
CA GLY A 65 1.46 2.61 -7.41
C GLY A 65 2.01 3.71 -6.51
N ILE A 66 1.16 4.16 -5.58
CA ILE A 66 1.51 5.13 -4.54
C ILE A 66 2.68 4.59 -3.69
N SER A 67 3.54 5.49 -3.19
CA SER A 67 4.70 5.15 -2.34
C SER A 67 5.90 4.49 -3.03
N HIS A 68 5.80 3.99 -4.27
CA HIS A 68 6.96 3.36 -4.92
C HIS A 68 7.91 4.35 -5.61
N SER A 69 7.41 5.53 -5.97
CA SER A 69 8.24 6.61 -6.53
C SER A 69 8.75 7.51 -5.41
N ILE A 70 10.07 7.51 -5.17
CA ILE A 70 10.68 8.30 -4.10
C ILE A 70 10.83 9.75 -4.55
N THR A 71 10.28 10.67 -3.75
CA THR A 71 10.52 12.11 -3.86
C THR A 71 11.44 12.57 -2.72
N TYR A 72 12.18 13.65 -2.94
CA TYR A 72 13.12 14.16 -1.96
C TYR A 72 13.21 15.68 -1.99
N VAL A 73 13.58 16.29 -0.86
CA VAL A 73 13.92 17.71 -0.82
C VAL A 73 15.32 17.89 -1.43
N VAL A 74 15.43 18.73 -2.45
CA VAL A 74 16.72 19.00 -3.12
C VAL A 74 17.64 19.80 -2.20
N ASP A 75 18.86 19.29 -2.02
CA ASP A 75 19.95 20.03 -1.39
C ASP A 75 20.59 20.99 -2.40
N LYS A 76 20.37 22.30 -2.21
CA LYS A 76 20.88 23.34 -3.11
C LYS A 76 22.39 23.57 -2.96
N ASP A 77 22.96 23.13 -1.85
CA ASP A 77 24.39 23.26 -1.56
C ASP A 77 25.16 21.99 -1.96
N TYR A 78 24.47 20.99 -2.53
CA TYR A 78 25.08 19.74 -2.97
C TYR A 78 26.08 19.96 -4.11
N ASN A 79 27.32 19.50 -3.90
CA ASN A 79 28.34 19.47 -4.93
C ASN A 79 28.58 18.02 -5.40
N SER A 80 28.15 17.72 -6.63
CA SER A 80 28.27 16.38 -7.21
C SER A 80 29.72 15.91 -7.39
N SER A 81 30.71 16.81 -7.41
CA SER A 81 32.13 16.41 -7.51
C SER A 81 32.65 15.75 -6.24
N ASP A 82 32.00 16.01 -5.11
CA ASP A 82 32.44 15.58 -3.78
C ASP A 82 31.60 14.40 -3.26
N ALA A 83 30.68 13.90 -4.10
CA ALA A 83 29.80 12.79 -3.76
C ALA A 83 30.58 11.47 -3.69
N GLU A 84 30.52 10.81 -2.53
CA GLU A 84 31.08 9.46 -2.35
C GLU A 84 30.44 8.45 -3.32
N ASP A 85 29.17 8.68 -3.67
CA ASP A 85 28.41 7.91 -4.65
C ASP A 85 27.74 8.85 -5.68
N PRO A 86 28.25 8.88 -6.93
CA PRO A 86 27.70 9.70 -8.00
C PRO A 86 26.28 9.34 -8.43
N SER A 87 25.79 8.14 -8.08
CA SER A 87 24.42 7.71 -8.40
C SER A 87 23.38 8.27 -7.42
N ARG A 88 23.84 8.80 -6.29
CA ARG A 88 22.97 9.35 -5.25
C ARG A 88 22.51 10.77 -5.63
N PRO A 89 21.20 11.05 -5.65
CA PRO A 89 20.71 12.38 -5.96
C PRO A 89 21.01 13.40 -4.83
N PRO A 90 20.90 14.72 -5.10
CA PRO A 90 21.14 15.79 -4.12
C PRO A 90 20.03 15.83 -3.05
N ILE A 91 20.03 14.87 -2.14
CA ILE A 91 19.01 14.75 -1.09
C ILE A 91 19.44 15.55 0.14
N LYS A 92 18.59 16.48 0.55
CA LYS A 92 18.81 17.25 1.78
C LYS A 92 18.69 16.36 3.01
N LYS A 93 19.59 16.57 3.97
CA LYS A 93 19.54 15.91 5.28
C LYS A 93 18.84 16.78 6.32
N ASP A 94 18.11 16.13 7.22
CA ASP A 94 17.55 16.77 8.42
C ASP A 94 18.64 17.03 9.48
N ALA A 95 18.27 17.69 10.58
CA ALA A 95 19.21 17.98 11.68
C ALA A 95 19.72 16.73 12.42
N PHE A 96 19.13 15.56 12.19
CA PHE A 96 19.59 14.27 12.71
C PHE A 96 20.46 13.50 11.70
N GLY A 97 20.63 14.02 10.49
CA GLY A 97 21.42 13.39 9.42
C GLY A 97 20.65 12.39 8.56
N ASN A 98 19.32 12.30 8.73
CA ASN A 98 18.46 11.46 7.90
C ASN A 98 18.10 12.16 6.59
N ASP A 99 17.84 11.38 5.55
CA ASP A 99 17.42 11.89 4.25
C ASP A 99 15.98 12.39 4.30
N LEU A 100 15.74 13.62 3.83
CA LEU A 100 14.41 14.18 3.63
C LEU A 100 13.82 13.66 2.31
N GLN A 101 13.41 12.40 2.33
CA GLN A 101 12.81 11.69 1.20
C GLN A 101 11.64 10.81 1.63
N SER A 102 10.70 10.57 0.72
CA SER A 102 9.54 9.70 0.97
C SER A 102 8.89 9.30 -0.34
N GLY A 103 8.24 8.13 -0.35
CA GLY A 103 7.33 7.73 -1.43
C GLY A 103 5.99 8.47 -1.40
N THR A 104 5.66 9.11 -0.27
CA THR A 104 4.41 9.87 -0.07
C THR A 104 4.74 11.25 0.51
N VAL A 105 4.51 11.45 1.81
CA VAL A 105 4.74 12.72 2.50
C VAL A 105 6.12 12.71 3.16
N ILE A 106 6.86 13.80 3.02
CA ILE A 106 8.17 14.05 3.63
C ILE A 106 7.96 14.79 4.94
N PHE A 107 8.45 14.21 6.04
CA PHE A 107 8.39 14.83 7.37
C PHE A 107 9.79 15.22 7.86
N ASP A 108 10.00 16.50 8.16
CA ASP A 108 11.17 16.98 8.89
C ASP A 108 10.94 16.79 10.39
N VAL A 109 11.29 15.61 10.90
CA VAL A 109 11.05 15.21 12.28
C VAL A 109 11.67 16.19 13.29
N PRO A 110 12.93 16.64 13.15
CA PRO A 110 13.50 17.66 14.02
C PRO A 110 12.68 18.95 14.09
N GLU A 111 12.26 19.51 12.96
CA GLU A 111 11.48 20.76 12.94
C GLU A 111 10.06 20.55 13.49
N ILE A 112 9.43 19.40 13.27
CA ILE A 112 8.15 19.04 13.90
C ILE A 112 8.30 18.99 15.42
N LEU A 113 9.33 18.32 15.95
CA LEU A 113 9.57 18.23 17.40
C LEU A 113 9.79 19.61 18.03
N LYS A 114 10.50 20.49 17.32
CA LYS A 114 10.71 21.88 17.73
C LYS A 114 9.41 22.67 17.72
N ALA A 115 8.56 22.52 16.70
CA ALA A 115 7.25 23.16 16.64
C ALA A 115 6.33 22.67 17.78
N VAL A 116 6.33 21.36 18.08
CA VAL A 116 5.62 20.80 19.23
C VAL A 116 6.10 21.43 20.54
N ALA A 117 7.42 21.51 20.76
CA ALA A 117 7.99 22.08 21.98
C ALA A 117 7.66 23.57 22.15
N LEU A 118 7.73 24.35 21.06
CA LEU A 118 7.50 25.79 21.07
C LEU A 118 6.03 26.17 21.16
N HIS A 119 5.14 25.43 20.51
CA HIS A 119 3.76 25.85 20.31
C HIS A 119 2.75 25.01 21.10
N LEU A 120 2.96 23.70 21.26
CA LEU A 120 1.89 22.79 21.71
C LEU A 120 1.83 22.60 23.23
N ILE A 121 3.00 22.52 23.90
CA ILE A 121 3.07 22.09 25.31
C ILE A 121 2.26 23.00 26.25
N ALA A 122 2.47 24.32 26.18
CA ALA A 122 1.80 25.24 27.10
C ALA A 122 0.28 25.36 26.85
N PRO A 123 -0.21 25.50 25.60
CA PRO A 123 -1.64 25.49 25.31
C PRO A 123 -2.33 24.18 25.67
N LEU A 124 -1.67 23.04 25.49
CA LEU A 124 -2.20 21.72 25.90
C LEU A 124 -2.45 21.69 27.40
N VAL A 125 -1.44 22.02 28.21
CA VAL A 125 -1.57 22.03 29.69
C VAL A 125 -2.66 22.99 30.14
N LYS A 126 -2.73 24.20 29.56
CA LYS A 126 -3.78 25.17 29.88
C LYS A 126 -5.17 24.66 29.52
N SER A 127 -5.32 24.02 28.36
CA SER A 127 -6.63 23.53 27.90
C SER A 127 -7.12 22.34 28.71
N VAL A 128 -6.22 21.45 29.13
CA VAL A 128 -6.52 20.37 30.07
C VAL A 128 -6.93 20.95 31.44
N ILE A 129 -6.21 21.94 31.99
CA ILE A 129 -6.56 22.54 33.28
C ILE A 129 -7.90 23.29 33.20
N ALA A 130 -8.08 24.11 32.16
CA ALA A 130 -9.24 24.97 32.02
C ALA A 130 -10.48 24.24 31.47
N GLN A 131 -10.31 23.00 30.97
CA GLN A 131 -11.36 22.20 30.34
C GLN A 131 -12.08 22.99 29.23
N LYS A 132 -11.30 23.68 28.39
CA LYS A 132 -11.72 24.42 27.20
C LYS A 132 -10.51 24.75 26.35
N ASP A 133 -10.71 25.10 25.09
CA ASP A 133 -9.63 25.56 24.23
C ASP A 133 -8.96 26.83 24.82
N CYS A 134 -7.66 26.73 25.09
CA CYS A 134 -6.81 27.83 25.54
C CYS A 134 -5.68 28.11 24.53
N GLY A 135 -6.03 28.09 23.24
CA GLY A 135 -5.10 28.27 22.11
C GLY A 135 -4.46 26.96 21.65
N LEU A 136 -5.01 25.81 22.05
CA LEU A 136 -4.52 24.49 21.68
C LEU A 136 -4.85 24.18 20.21
N VAL A 137 -6.03 24.56 19.73
CA VAL A 137 -6.43 24.35 18.33
C VAL A 137 -5.50 25.13 17.37
N ASP A 138 -5.19 26.38 17.70
CA ASP A 138 -4.23 27.16 16.90
C ASP A 138 -2.81 26.59 16.97
N ALA A 139 -2.41 26.10 18.16
CA ALA A 139 -1.10 25.50 18.34
C ALA A 139 -0.93 24.21 17.53
N ILE A 140 -1.94 23.33 17.51
CA ILE A 140 -1.90 22.11 16.69
C ILE A 140 -1.90 22.44 15.21
N GLY A 141 -2.62 23.50 14.79
CA GLY A 141 -2.58 24.00 13.41
C GLY A 141 -1.17 24.39 12.96
N LYS A 142 -0.37 25.04 13.82
CA LYS A 142 1.04 25.38 13.54
C LYS A 142 1.93 24.14 13.43
N VAL A 143 1.71 23.15 14.29
CA VAL A 143 2.44 21.88 14.23
C VAL A 143 2.10 21.14 12.93
N ALA A 144 0.83 21.07 12.55
CA ALA A 144 0.39 20.47 11.29
C ALA A 144 0.98 21.22 10.07
N ASP A 145 1.01 22.55 10.09
CA ASP A 145 1.59 23.34 8.99
C ASP A 145 3.10 23.07 8.86
N THR A 146 3.79 22.92 9.99
CA THR A 146 5.21 22.51 10.01
C THR A 146 5.38 21.09 9.45
N ALA A 147 4.51 20.14 9.84
CA ALA A 147 4.60 18.76 9.41
C ALA A 147 4.43 18.60 7.89
N PHE A 148 3.51 19.37 7.29
CA PHE A 148 3.28 19.35 5.84
C PHE A 148 4.11 20.39 5.07
N SER A 149 5.01 21.10 5.76
CA SER A 149 5.75 22.22 5.16
C SER A 149 6.71 21.79 4.05
N ALA A 150 7.26 20.57 4.13
CA ALA A 150 8.27 20.11 3.19
C ALA A 150 7.76 20.13 1.75
N GLN A 151 6.54 19.64 1.53
CA GLN A 151 5.86 19.54 0.24
C GLN A 151 4.66 20.47 0.12
N LYS A 152 4.57 21.52 0.94
CA LYS A 152 3.47 22.49 0.88
C LYS A 152 3.35 23.06 -0.53
N THR A 153 2.13 23.05 -1.06
CA THR A 153 1.79 23.50 -2.42
C THR A 153 1.00 24.81 -2.39
N LEU A 154 1.28 25.68 -3.36
CA LEU A 154 0.60 26.96 -3.59
C LEU A 154 -0.60 26.78 -4.53
N PRO A 155 -1.55 27.73 -4.61
CA PRO A 155 -2.72 27.66 -5.49
C PRO A 155 -2.42 27.41 -6.98
N ASP A 156 -1.22 27.76 -7.45
CA ASP A 156 -0.77 27.48 -8.83
C ASP A 156 -0.19 26.05 -9.03
N GLY A 157 -0.14 25.27 -7.95
CA GLY A 157 0.37 23.90 -7.89
C GLY A 157 1.89 23.79 -7.73
N THR A 158 2.61 24.91 -7.49
CA THR A 158 4.04 24.89 -7.23
C THR A 158 4.35 24.66 -5.75
N PHE A 159 5.56 24.18 -5.43
CA PHE A 159 5.98 24.00 -4.04
C PHE A 159 6.39 25.32 -3.40
N ALA A 160 5.88 25.59 -2.20
CA ALA A 160 6.06 26.86 -1.50
C ALA A 160 7.47 27.02 -0.89
N ASN A 161 8.00 25.94 -0.30
CA ASN A 161 9.15 26.03 0.61
C ASN A 161 10.42 25.38 0.05
N ASN A 162 10.27 24.32 -0.74
CA ASN A 162 11.37 23.48 -1.18
C ASN A 162 11.25 23.14 -2.66
N GLU A 163 12.38 22.93 -3.30
CA GLU A 163 12.42 22.21 -4.56
C GLU A 163 12.34 20.71 -4.25
N ILE A 164 11.39 20.02 -4.89
CA ILE A 164 11.16 18.60 -4.69
C ILE A 164 11.66 17.84 -5.91
N GLY A 165 12.70 17.03 -5.70
CA GLY A 165 13.24 16.11 -6.69
C GLY A 165 12.47 14.80 -6.72
N LEU A 166 12.64 14.08 -7.82
CA LEU A 166 12.09 12.75 -8.04
C LEU A 166 13.25 11.81 -8.37
N LEU A 167 13.30 10.65 -7.72
CA LEU A 167 14.27 9.62 -8.05
C LEU A 167 13.90 9.01 -9.40
N GLU A 168 14.76 9.17 -10.41
CA GLU A 168 14.54 8.67 -11.77
C GLU A 168 15.39 7.43 -12.08
N PHE A 169 14.75 6.39 -12.60
CA PHE A 169 15.42 5.19 -13.10
C PHE A 169 15.62 5.31 -14.61
N ASN A 170 16.66 6.05 -15.00
CA ASN A 170 16.99 6.36 -16.41
C ASN A 170 17.66 5.19 -17.16
N GLY A 171 17.42 3.95 -16.73
CA GLY A 171 18.00 2.74 -17.28
C GLY A 171 17.15 1.51 -16.95
N SER A 172 17.56 0.39 -17.52
CA SER A 172 17.07 -0.95 -17.17
C SER A 172 17.61 -1.38 -15.81
N PHE A 173 17.01 -2.38 -15.19
CA PHE A 173 17.52 -2.93 -13.92
C PHE A 173 18.95 -3.47 -14.06
N ALA A 174 19.32 -3.98 -15.24
CA ALA A 174 20.69 -4.43 -15.52
C ALA A 174 21.73 -3.30 -15.45
N ASP A 175 21.35 -2.04 -15.72
CA ASP A 175 22.26 -0.89 -15.61
C ASP A 175 22.58 -0.53 -14.14
N PHE A 176 21.73 -0.99 -13.22
CA PHE A 176 21.82 -0.74 -11.79
C PHE A 176 22.04 -2.03 -10.99
N ALA A 177 22.40 -3.15 -11.63
CA ALA A 177 22.55 -4.43 -10.97
C ALA A 177 23.77 -4.49 -10.01
N THR A 178 23.63 -5.30 -8.97
CA THR A 178 24.42 -5.32 -7.72
C THR A 178 25.62 -6.29 -7.74
N PRO A 179 26.79 -5.95 -7.18
CA PRO A 179 27.79 -6.93 -6.71
C PRO A 179 27.34 -7.66 -5.44
N ALA A 180 28.08 -8.68 -5.02
CA ALA A 180 27.71 -9.58 -3.91
C ALA A 180 27.76 -8.99 -2.49
N ASP A 181 28.12 -7.72 -2.30
CA ASP A 181 28.38 -7.12 -0.97
C ASP A 181 27.58 -5.82 -0.74
N ALA A 182 26.74 -5.83 0.31
CA ALA A 182 25.90 -4.71 0.73
C ALA A 182 26.70 -3.49 1.20
N GLU A 183 27.95 -3.65 1.65
CA GLU A 183 28.80 -2.52 2.08
C GLU A 183 29.37 -1.72 0.90
N THR A 184 29.31 -2.26 -0.32
CA THR A 184 29.84 -1.63 -1.55
C THR A 184 28.76 -1.23 -2.55
N GLN A 185 27.49 -1.36 -2.16
CA GLN A 185 26.34 -1.10 -3.00
C GLN A 185 26.16 0.41 -3.24
N SER A 186 26.00 0.83 -4.50
CA SER A 186 25.59 2.19 -4.83
C SER A 186 24.13 2.44 -4.43
N TYR A 187 23.77 3.71 -4.32
CA TYR A 187 22.44 4.16 -3.96
C TYR A 187 21.40 3.62 -4.93
N MET A 188 21.63 3.70 -6.24
CA MET A 188 20.69 3.16 -7.23
C MET A 188 20.55 1.64 -7.19
N GLN A 189 21.64 0.93 -6.88
CA GLN A 189 21.58 -0.52 -6.65
C GLN A 189 20.69 -0.85 -5.45
N TYR A 190 20.86 -0.13 -4.34
CA TYR A 190 20.03 -0.29 -3.15
C TYR A 190 18.54 -0.05 -3.45
N GLN A 191 18.23 0.95 -4.28
CA GLN A 191 16.86 1.26 -4.68
C GLN A 191 16.25 0.15 -5.56
N CYS A 192 17.03 -0.45 -6.48
CA CYS A 192 16.56 -1.60 -7.27
C CYS A 192 16.28 -2.82 -6.39
N ASP A 193 17.16 -3.12 -5.42
CA ASP A 193 16.96 -4.20 -4.45
C ASP A 193 15.72 -3.95 -3.57
N TYR A 194 15.48 -2.69 -3.18
CA TYR A 194 14.27 -2.30 -2.47
C TYR A 194 13.01 -2.57 -3.32
N LEU A 195 13.01 -2.18 -4.60
CA LEU A 195 11.90 -2.45 -5.52
C LEU A 195 11.63 -3.95 -5.68
N TYR A 196 12.67 -4.79 -5.82
CA TYR A 196 12.51 -6.25 -5.85
C TYR A 196 11.91 -6.85 -4.57
N ARG A 197 12.11 -6.18 -3.43
CA ARG A 197 11.55 -6.63 -2.15
C ARG A 197 10.07 -6.28 -2.05
N ILE A 198 9.68 -5.10 -2.50
CA ILE A 198 8.30 -4.62 -2.36
C ILE A 198 7.39 -5.11 -3.49
N LEU A 199 7.91 -5.22 -4.72
CA LEU A 199 7.20 -5.66 -5.91
C LEU A 199 7.72 -7.02 -6.40
N PRO A 200 6.85 -7.89 -6.97
CA PRO A 200 7.23 -9.23 -7.43
C PRO A 200 7.98 -9.23 -8.78
N LEU A 201 8.84 -8.24 -9.03
CA LEU A 201 9.49 -8.05 -10.34
C LEU A 201 10.42 -9.20 -10.73
N ARG A 202 10.92 -9.99 -9.76
CA ARG A 202 11.73 -11.20 -10.04
C ARG A 202 10.98 -12.24 -10.87
N ALA A 203 9.66 -12.37 -10.64
CA ALA A 203 8.82 -13.27 -11.43
C ALA A 203 8.79 -12.89 -12.92
N ILE A 204 9.18 -11.65 -13.25
CA ILE A 204 9.23 -11.11 -14.60
C ILE A 204 10.66 -11.11 -15.13
N SER A 205 11.62 -10.58 -14.36
CA SER A 205 13.03 -10.48 -14.78
C SER A 205 13.65 -11.84 -15.05
N ASP A 206 13.24 -12.89 -14.34
CA ASP A 206 13.70 -14.27 -14.57
C ASP A 206 13.26 -14.81 -15.95
N ILE A 207 12.27 -14.18 -16.60
CA ILE A 207 11.76 -14.53 -17.93
C ILE A 207 12.40 -13.65 -19.00
N ILE A 208 12.36 -12.33 -18.82
CA ILE A 208 12.73 -11.37 -19.87
C ILE A 208 14.16 -10.83 -19.76
N GLY A 209 14.85 -11.10 -18.66
CA GLY A 209 16.15 -10.48 -18.34
C GLY A 209 15.99 -9.08 -17.73
N GLU A 210 16.94 -8.69 -16.87
CA GLU A 210 16.93 -7.37 -16.21
C GLU A 210 17.17 -6.22 -17.20
N GLU A 211 17.77 -6.49 -18.35
CA GLU A 211 18.00 -5.54 -19.45
C GLU A 211 16.69 -5.10 -20.14
N ASN A 212 15.63 -5.88 -19.98
CA ASN A 212 14.30 -5.62 -20.51
C ASN A 212 13.31 -5.15 -19.44
N LEU A 213 13.76 -4.94 -18.19
CA LEU A 213 12.93 -4.48 -17.09
C LEU A 213 13.23 -3.00 -16.77
N PHE A 214 12.19 -2.16 -16.91
CA PHE A 214 12.25 -0.72 -16.70
C PHE A 214 11.18 -0.26 -15.71
N PHE A 215 11.48 0.82 -14.97
CA PHE A 215 10.60 1.35 -13.93
C PHE A 215 10.44 2.85 -14.09
N PHE A 216 9.26 3.27 -14.52
CA PHE A 216 8.93 4.69 -14.64
C PHE A 216 8.61 5.28 -13.26
N THR A 217 8.98 6.54 -13.04
CA THR A 217 8.64 7.26 -11.79
C THR A 217 7.87 8.54 -12.04
N PHE A 218 6.91 8.80 -11.16
CA PHE A 218 6.12 10.04 -11.12
C PHE A 218 5.80 10.40 -9.67
N SER A 219 5.57 11.68 -9.41
CA SER A 219 5.30 12.17 -8.05
C SER A 219 3.81 12.15 -7.74
N LEU A 220 3.44 11.82 -6.49
CA LEU A 220 2.10 12.04 -5.94
C LEU A 220 1.66 13.52 -6.02
N PHE A 221 2.63 14.43 -6.19
CA PHE A 221 2.43 15.87 -6.30
C PHE A 221 2.54 16.41 -7.74
N ALA A 222 2.60 15.53 -8.75
CA ALA A 222 2.74 15.93 -10.14
C ALA A 222 1.38 16.24 -10.81
N ASP A 223 1.46 16.68 -12.07
CA ASP A 223 0.34 16.64 -13.01
C ASP A 223 0.32 15.28 -13.72
N PRO A 224 -0.77 14.48 -13.64
CA PRO A 224 -0.88 13.20 -14.33
C PRO A 224 -0.79 13.34 -15.85
N MET A 225 -1.31 14.44 -16.41
CA MET A 225 -1.28 14.67 -17.87
C MET A 225 0.13 14.93 -18.37
N SER A 226 0.93 15.68 -17.61
CA SER A 226 2.37 15.86 -17.87
C SER A 226 3.17 14.58 -17.62
N SER A 227 2.78 13.79 -16.63
CA SER A 227 3.41 12.49 -16.33
C SER A 227 3.18 11.47 -17.44
N ALA A 228 2.01 11.45 -18.08
CA ALA A 228 1.76 10.65 -19.28
C ALA A 228 2.67 11.05 -20.46
N GLN A 229 2.96 12.35 -20.64
CA GLN A 229 3.92 12.80 -21.64
C GLN A 229 5.36 12.36 -21.31
N ARG A 230 5.73 12.34 -20.02
CA ARG A 230 7.02 11.80 -19.57
C ARG A 230 7.10 10.30 -19.82
N LEU A 231 6.00 9.56 -19.59
CA LEU A 231 5.94 8.12 -19.87
C LEU A 231 6.16 7.84 -21.37
N ASP A 232 5.53 8.58 -22.28
CA ASP A 232 5.75 8.41 -23.73
C ASP A 232 7.21 8.63 -24.13
N ARG A 233 7.87 9.68 -23.61
CA ARG A 233 9.32 9.90 -23.83
C ARG A 233 10.20 8.83 -23.19
N TYR A 234 9.78 8.32 -22.04
CA TYR A 234 10.47 7.21 -21.38
C TYR A 234 10.39 5.95 -22.23
N ILE A 235 9.21 5.64 -22.81
CA ILE A 235 9.04 4.54 -23.76
C ILE A 235 9.96 4.72 -24.97
N ASP A 236 10.08 5.92 -25.54
CA ASP A 236 11.02 6.16 -26.65
C ASP A 236 12.47 5.84 -26.25
N THR A 237 12.87 6.19 -25.02
CA THR A 237 14.20 5.87 -24.49
C THR A 237 14.40 4.37 -24.34
N VAL A 238 13.37 3.65 -23.84
CA VAL A 238 13.38 2.19 -23.72
C VAL A 238 13.52 1.52 -25.08
N LEU A 239 12.71 1.93 -26.07
CA LEU A 239 12.76 1.40 -27.42
C LEU A 239 14.11 1.68 -28.09
N GLN A 240 14.67 2.88 -27.90
CA GLN A 240 15.99 3.22 -28.41
C GLN A 240 17.09 2.35 -27.79
N LYS A 241 17.03 2.09 -26.48
CA LYS A 241 18.06 1.32 -25.75
C LYS A 241 18.01 -0.16 -26.08
N THR A 242 16.81 -0.73 -26.18
CA THR A 242 16.58 -2.16 -26.38
C THR A 242 16.56 -2.56 -27.85
N GLY A 243 16.28 -1.61 -28.76
CA GLY A 243 16.03 -1.90 -30.17
C GLY A 243 14.66 -2.53 -30.45
N ALA A 244 13.83 -2.72 -29.42
CA ALA A 244 12.48 -3.22 -29.56
C ALA A 244 11.58 -2.22 -30.32
N LYS A 245 10.51 -2.73 -30.93
CA LYS A 245 9.50 -1.90 -31.61
C LYS A 245 8.35 -1.48 -30.68
N LYS A 246 8.07 -2.30 -29.66
CA LYS A 246 6.98 -2.08 -28.72
C LYS A 246 7.41 -2.44 -27.30
N VAL A 247 6.70 -1.90 -26.32
CA VAL A 247 6.83 -2.27 -24.89
C VAL A 247 5.56 -2.91 -24.37
N ASN A 248 5.68 -3.65 -23.27
CA ASN A 248 4.56 -3.95 -22.38
C ASN A 248 4.51 -2.90 -21.25
N LEU A 249 3.30 -2.50 -20.84
CA LEU A 249 3.10 -1.60 -19.69
C LEU A 249 2.41 -2.34 -18.55
N LEU A 250 2.87 -2.08 -17.33
CA LEU A 250 2.25 -2.58 -16.10
C LEU A 250 1.87 -1.42 -15.16
N PRO A 251 0.72 -0.76 -15.39
CA PRO A 251 0.15 0.18 -14.43
C PRO A 251 -0.37 -0.53 -13.18
N ILE A 252 0.06 -0.06 -12.01
CA ILE A 252 -0.29 -0.63 -10.71
C ILE A 252 -0.93 0.46 -9.85
N SER A 253 -2.10 0.22 -9.25
CA SER A 253 -2.69 1.16 -8.28
C SER A 253 -2.77 2.59 -8.85
N LEU A 254 -2.15 3.58 -8.21
CA LEU A 254 -2.05 4.96 -8.68
C LEU A 254 -1.53 5.10 -10.13
N GLY A 255 -0.72 4.16 -10.62
CA GLY A 255 -0.29 4.11 -12.03
C GLY A 255 -1.46 4.06 -13.01
N GLY A 256 -2.65 3.61 -12.58
CA GLY A 256 -3.91 3.69 -13.32
C GLY A 256 -4.30 5.10 -13.73
N THR A 257 -3.95 6.14 -12.95
CA THR A 257 -4.21 7.52 -13.35
C THR A 257 -3.29 7.93 -14.51
N ILE A 258 -2.03 7.48 -14.49
CA ILE A 258 -1.10 7.75 -15.59
C ILE A 258 -1.53 7.01 -16.86
N PHE A 259 -2.01 5.77 -16.71
CA PHE A 259 -2.64 5.03 -17.81
C PHE A 259 -3.85 5.77 -18.39
N THR A 260 -4.73 6.31 -17.54
CA THR A 260 -5.90 7.11 -17.97
C THR A 260 -5.49 8.32 -18.80
N ALA A 261 -4.53 9.10 -18.30
CA ALA A 261 -3.96 10.24 -19.02
C ALA A 261 -3.23 9.84 -20.31
N PHE A 262 -2.53 8.70 -20.31
CA PHE A 262 -1.83 8.17 -21.47
C PHE A 262 -2.81 7.76 -22.57
N CYS A 263 -3.91 7.08 -22.23
CA CYS A 263 -4.96 6.71 -23.17
C CYS A 263 -5.57 7.92 -23.87
N ASP A 264 -5.76 9.03 -23.16
CA ASP A 264 -6.32 10.27 -23.73
C ASP A 264 -5.35 10.99 -24.67
N ARG A 265 -4.05 10.99 -24.35
CA ARG A 265 -3.03 11.67 -25.16
C ARG A 265 -2.49 10.86 -26.33
N TYR A 266 -2.49 9.53 -26.20
CA TYR A 266 -1.74 8.62 -27.08
C TYR A 266 -2.61 7.43 -27.53
N THR A 267 -3.90 7.67 -27.79
CA THR A 267 -4.87 6.64 -28.21
C THR A 267 -4.46 5.89 -29.48
N ASP A 268 -3.75 6.56 -30.39
CA ASP A 268 -3.30 6.01 -31.68
C ASP A 268 -1.83 5.52 -31.66
N THR A 269 -1.26 5.29 -30.47
CA THR A 269 0.13 4.83 -30.36
C THR A 269 0.33 3.44 -30.95
N ASP A 270 1.46 3.24 -31.63
CA ASP A 270 1.93 1.94 -32.12
C ASP A 270 3.06 1.36 -31.25
N LYS A 271 3.52 2.10 -30.23
CA LYS A 271 4.66 1.77 -29.36
C LYS A 271 4.35 0.72 -28.28
N VAL A 272 3.09 0.35 -28.10
CA VAL A 272 2.66 -0.53 -27.01
C VAL A 272 2.08 -1.83 -27.56
N ASN A 273 2.50 -2.94 -26.98
CA ASN A 273 2.02 -4.28 -27.31
C ASN A 273 0.89 -4.71 -26.37
N THR A 274 1.17 -4.74 -25.07
CA THR A 274 0.22 -5.18 -24.04
C THR A 274 0.26 -4.25 -22.84
N ILE A 275 -0.90 -3.97 -22.26
CA ILE A 275 -1.08 -3.25 -21.00
C ILE A 275 -1.78 -4.19 -20.03
N VAL A 276 -1.21 -4.37 -18.84
CA VAL A 276 -1.84 -5.12 -17.74
C VAL A 276 -2.00 -4.17 -16.57
N ASN A 277 -3.24 -3.76 -16.30
CA ASN A 277 -3.55 -2.95 -15.13
C ASN A 277 -3.78 -3.86 -13.93
N VAL A 278 -3.07 -3.60 -12.82
CA VAL A 278 -3.21 -4.36 -11.57
C VAL A 278 -3.72 -3.44 -10.47
N VAL A 279 -4.91 -3.76 -9.95
CA VAL A 279 -5.68 -2.96 -8.99
C VAL A 279 -5.66 -1.44 -9.29
N PRO A 280 -5.91 -1.01 -10.54
CA PRO A 280 -5.64 0.38 -10.96
C PRO A 280 -6.64 1.39 -10.39
N VAL A 281 -6.22 2.65 -10.22
CA VAL A 281 -7.14 3.79 -10.03
C VAL A 281 -7.55 4.33 -11.41
N LEU A 282 -8.70 3.92 -11.96
CA LEU A 282 -9.18 4.39 -13.28
C LEU A 282 -10.25 5.49 -13.16
N ASN A 283 -11.10 5.43 -12.14
CA ASN A 283 -12.15 6.43 -11.87
C ASN A 283 -12.10 6.94 -10.42
N GLY A 284 -10.89 7.20 -9.91
CA GLY A 284 -10.71 7.65 -8.53
C GLY A 284 -11.11 6.61 -7.48
N THR A 285 -11.27 7.03 -6.24
CA THR A 285 -11.78 6.21 -5.13
C THR A 285 -12.79 7.02 -4.31
N GLN A 286 -13.79 6.34 -3.75
CA GLN A 286 -14.74 6.99 -2.86
C GLN A 286 -14.06 7.55 -1.61
N SER A 287 -13.01 6.93 -1.09
CA SER A 287 -12.32 7.43 0.11
C SER A 287 -11.72 8.82 -0.11
N VAL A 288 -11.07 9.05 -1.25
CA VAL A 288 -10.52 10.38 -1.60
C VAL A 288 -11.64 11.37 -1.91
N THR A 289 -12.74 10.91 -2.50
CA THR A 289 -13.92 11.76 -2.72
C THR A 289 -14.52 12.23 -1.38
N ASP A 290 -14.66 11.33 -0.40
CA ASP A 290 -15.12 11.63 0.95
C ASP A 290 -14.18 12.60 1.69
N MET A 291 -12.87 12.43 1.49
CA MET A 291 -11.87 13.37 1.98
C MET A 291 -12.13 14.80 1.45
N PHE A 292 -12.36 14.98 0.15
CA PHE A 292 -12.71 16.31 -0.39
C PHE A 292 -14.08 16.82 0.07
N ASN A 293 -15.05 15.93 0.27
CA ASN A 293 -16.33 16.31 0.85
C ASN A 293 -16.23 16.69 2.34
N ARG A 294 -15.16 16.26 3.01
CA ARG A 294 -14.99 16.28 4.47
C ARG A 294 -16.05 15.41 5.15
N ASP A 295 -16.46 14.35 4.48
CA ASP A 295 -17.49 13.44 4.96
C ASP A 295 -16.83 12.28 5.69
N PHE A 296 -16.60 12.51 6.99
CA PHE A 296 -15.96 11.57 7.87
C PHE A 296 -16.92 11.15 8.97
N ASP A 297 -16.91 9.88 9.33
CA ASP A 297 -17.47 9.38 10.57
C ASP A 297 -16.62 9.89 11.75
N VAL A 298 -16.93 11.11 12.18
CA VAL A 298 -16.36 11.71 13.38
C VAL A 298 -17.14 11.36 14.64
N SER A 299 -17.83 10.22 14.67
CA SER A 299 -18.54 9.76 15.85
C SER A 299 -17.59 9.61 17.04
N ALA A 300 -18.15 9.78 18.23
CA ALA A 300 -17.44 9.56 19.48
C ALA A 300 -16.87 8.12 19.60
N GLU A 301 -17.47 7.16 18.91
CA GLU A 301 -17.04 5.76 18.88
C GLU A 301 -15.71 5.60 18.11
N PHE A 302 -15.56 6.28 16.96
CA PHE A 302 -14.30 6.36 16.23
C PHE A 302 -13.20 7.08 17.03
N TRP A 303 -13.51 8.21 17.66
CA TRP A 303 -12.50 9.04 18.33
C TRP A 303 -12.12 8.62 19.75
N TYR A 304 -12.97 7.88 20.46
CA TYR A 304 -12.76 7.55 21.87
C TYR A 304 -12.77 6.06 22.19
N ASN A 305 -12.95 5.19 21.20
CA ASN A 305 -12.80 3.76 21.38
C ASN A 305 -11.88 3.16 20.32
N GLU A 306 -12.36 2.87 19.12
CA GLU A 306 -11.66 1.94 18.24
C GLU A 306 -10.79 2.62 17.17
N GLY A 307 -11.14 3.82 16.70
CA GLY A 307 -10.50 4.45 15.54
C GLY A 307 -9.03 4.86 15.76
N ILE A 308 -8.69 5.54 16.86
CA ILE A 308 -7.29 5.92 17.12
C ILE A 308 -6.38 4.71 17.40
N PRO A 309 -6.76 3.74 18.26
CA PRO A 309 -6.00 2.48 18.40
C PRO A 309 -5.82 1.76 17.07
N MET A 310 -6.87 1.66 16.27
CA MET A 310 -6.84 1.08 14.94
C MET A 310 -5.82 1.79 14.04
N MET A 311 -5.87 3.12 13.93
CA MET A 311 -4.92 3.91 13.12
C MET A 311 -3.46 3.73 13.58
N ILE A 312 -3.19 3.81 14.89
CA ILE A 312 -1.81 3.73 15.40
C ILE A 312 -1.24 2.31 15.29
N SER A 313 -2.10 1.29 15.39
CA SER A 313 -1.72 -0.14 15.24
C SER A 313 -1.14 -0.46 13.86
N GLU A 314 -1.43 0.33 12.84
CA GLU A 314 -0.85 0.15 11.51
C GLU A 314 0.60 0.61 11.42
N PHE A 315 0.98 1.59 12.23
CA PHE A 315 2.34 2.16 12.22
C PHE A 315 3.26 1.50 13.24
N THR A 316 2.73 0.75 14.21
CA THR A 316 3.52 0.09 15.25
C THR A 316 2.80 -1.07 15.94
N GLU A 317 3.55 -2.10 16.31
CA GLU A 317 3.07 -3.28 17.06
C GLU A 317 2.50 -2.96 18.46
N TYR A 318 2.83 -1.79 19.02
CA TYR A 318 2.27 -1.31 20.30
C TYR A 318 1.07 -0.40 20.09
N GLY A 319 0.57 -0.27 18.86
CA GLY A 319 -0.33 0.81 18.49
C GLY A 319 -1.69 0.72 19.17
N GLU A 320 -2.17 -0.46 19.52
CA GLU A 320 -3.40 -0.65 20.29
C GLU A 320 -3.26 -0.05 21.70
N ILE A 321 -2.15 -0.37 22.40
CA ILE A 321 -1.83 0.19 23.72
C ILE A 321 -1.63 1.71 23.64
N ILE A 322 -0.86 2.16 22.64
CA ILE A 322 -0.57 3.59 22.45
C ILE A 322 -1.86 4.34 22.12
N GLY A 323 -2.69 3.81 21.24
CA GLY A 323 -3.92 4.47 20.82
C GLY A 323 -4.98 4.51 21.91
N HIS A 324 -5.16 3.45 22.71
CA HIS A 324 -6.07 3.54 23.85
C HIS A 324 -5.52 4.50 24.93
N ALA A 325 -4.19 4.59 25.09
CA ALA A 325 -3.60 5.61 25.95
C ALA A 325 -3.83 7.03 25.39
N VAL A 326 -3.76 7.21 24.07
CA VAL A 326 -4.12 8.46 23.41
C VAL A 326 -5.61 8.77 23.60
N ASN A 327 -6.52 7.81 23.48
CA ASN A 327 -7.95 7.99 23.78
C ASN A 327 -8.16 8.52 25.20
N LEU A 328 -7.56 7.86 26.20
CA LEU A 328 -7.64 8.27 27.59
C LEU A 328 -7.10 9.69 27.82
N MET A 329 -6.05 10.08 27.11
CA MET A 329 -5.49 11.44 27.14
C MET A 329 -6.39 12.46 26.43
N LEU A 330 -6.97 12.11 25.28
CA LEU A 330 -7.91 12.96 24.55
C LEU A 330 -9.21 13.19 25.32
N ARG A 331 -9.68 12.19 26.09
CA ARG A 331 -10.83 12.36 27.01
C ARG A 331 -10.58 13.36 28.14
N ALA A 332 -9.32 13.72 28.41
CA ALA A 332 -8.98 14.80 29.33
C ALA A 332 -9.27 16.20 28.77
N LEU A 333 -9.56 16.31 27.47
CA LEU A 333 -10.02 17.53 26.81
C LEU A 333 -11.52 17.42 26.50
N PRO A 334 -12.26 18.55 26.45
CA PRO A 334 -13.64 18.57 25.98
C PRO A 334 -13.75 18.05 24.55
N ALA A 335 -14.86 17.38 24.22
CA ALA A 335 -15.04 16.76 22.90
C ALA A 335 -15.00 17.78 21.76
N GLU A 336 -15.59 18.94 21.98
CA GLU A 336 -15.53 20.07 21.04
C GLU A 336 -14.09 20.51 20.73
N VAL A 337 -13.18 20.45 21.71
CA VAL A 337 -11.76 20.82 21.52
C VAL A 337 -11.05 19.77 20.66
N ASN A 338 -11.30 18.48 20.91
CA ASN A 338 -10.72 17.40 20.10
C ASN A 338 -11.20 17.47 18.64
N ALA A 339 -12.51 17.60 18.43
CA ALA A 339 -13.09 17.75 17.10
C ALA A 339 -12.53 18.96 16.35
N ALA A 340 -12.36 20.10 17.04
CA ALA A 340 -11.76 21.30 16.46
C ALA A 340 -10.28 21.13 16.12
N MET A 341 -9.49 20.43 16.95
CA MET A 341 -8.09 20.12 16.65
C MET A 341 -7.95 19.27 15.38
N LEU A 342 -8.78 18.24 15.25
CA LEU A 342 -8.76 17.32 14.11
C LEU A 342 -9.21 18.02 12.83
N THR A 343 -10.29 18.79 12.91
CA THR A 343 -10.74 19.70 11.85
C THR A 343 -9.60 20.60 11.40
N LYS A 344 -8.84 21.18 12.35
CA LYS A 344 -7.73 22.07 12.04
C LYS A 344 -6.55 21.35 11.36
N ILE A 345 -6.18 20.16 11.84
CA ILE A 345 -5.13 19.34 11.21
C ILE A 345 -5.54 18.98 9.77
N TYR A 346 -6.79 18.55 9.60
CA TYR A 346 -7.32 18.16 8.30
C TYR A 346 -7.40 19.35 7.34
N ASP A 347 -7.88 20.51 7.80
CA ASP A 347 -7.91 21.74 6.99
C ASP A 347 -6.49 22.12 6.53
N THR A 348 -5.50 21.98 7.40
CA THR A 348 -4.10 22.24 7.02
C THR A 348 -3.60 21.23 5.98
N LEU A 349 -3.89 19.93 6.14
CA LEU A 349 -3.56 18.90 5.15
C LEU A 349 -4.21 19.19 3.80
N LEU A 350 -5.52 19.42 3.81
CA LEU A 350 -6.35 19.66 2.64
C LEU A 350 -5.83 20.88 1.85
N ASN A 351 -5.60 22.00 2.54
CA ASN A 351 -5.16 23.25 1.92
C ASN A 351 -3.68 23.23 1.51
N ASN A 352 -2.81 22.60 2.29
CA ASN A 352 -1.37 22.60 1.98
C ASN A 352 -0.98 21.55 0.95
N LEU A 353 -1.71 20.44 0.82
CA LEU A 353 -1.29 19.30 -0.01
C LEU A 353 -2.35 18.84 -1.02
N PHE A 354 -3.64 18.81 -0.67
CA PHE A 354 -4.62 18.12 -1.52
C PHE A 354 -5.19 19.02 -2.62
N VAL A 355 -5.75 20.18 -2.23
CA VAL A 355 -6.47 21.08 -3.16
C VAL A 355 -5.58 21.55 -4.30
N ASN A 356 -4.30 21.76 -4.03
CA ASN A 356 -3.36 22.33 -5.00
C ASN A 356 -2.61 21.27 -5.82
N THR A 357 -2.95 19.99 -5.68
CA THR A 357 -2.20 18.89 -6.29
C THR A 357 -3.05 18.11 -7.31
N PRO A 358 -2.82 18.29 -8.62
CA PRO A 358 -3.63 17.64 -9.65
C PRO A 358 -3.68 16.11 -9.58
N GLN A 359 -2.59 15.46 -9.16
CA GLN A 359 -2.56 14.00 -9.00
C GLN A 359 -3.43 13.48 -7.84
N ILE A 360 -3.74 14.30 -6.82
CA ILE A 360 -4.73 13.96 -5.79
C ILE A 360 -6.14 14.06 -6.38
N TRP A 361 -6.42 15.11 -7.17
CA TRP A 361 -7.69 15.24 -7.89
C TRP A 361 -7.92 14.10 -8.90
N ALA A 362 -6.87 13.51 -9.45
CA ALA A 362 -6.97 12.32 -10.29
C ALA A 362 -7.50 11.08 -9.56
N MET A 363 -7.50 11.10 -8.23
CA MET A 363 -8.12 10.08 -7.38
C MET A 363 -9.55 10.44 -6.94
N VAL A 364 -10.08 11.61 -7.33
CA VAL A 364 -11.49 11.96 -7.16
C VAL A 364 -12.31 11.28 -8.27
N THR A 365 -13.49 10.77 -7.92
CA THR A 365 -14.40 10.15 -8.88
C THR A 365 -14.88 11.18 -9.91
N LYS A 366 -15.04 10.77 -11.18
CA LYS A 366 -15.53 11.68 -12.23
C LYS A 366 -16.94 12.21 -11.91
N GLU A 367 -17.73 11.47 -11.14
CA GLU A 367 -19.07 11.87 -10.71
C GLU A 367 -19.02 13.07 -9.74
N ALA A 368 -18.08 13.06 -8.79
CA ALA A 368 -17.97 14.12 -7.78
C ALA A 368 -17.10 15.31 -8.23
N TYR A 369 -16.23 15.11 -9.22
CA TYR A 369 -15.27 16.12 -9.66
C TYR A 369 -15.89 17.51 -9.95
N PRO A 370 -16.99 17.65 -10.74
CA PRO A 370 -17.50 18.96 -11.12
C PRO A 370 -17.92 19.84 -9.93
N GLU A 371 -18.57 19.25 -8.93
CA GLU A 371 -19.03 19.96 -7.74
C GLU A 371 -17.86 20.34 -6.83
N LEU A 372 -16.90 19.42 -6.66
CA LEU A 372 -15.71 19.64 -5.83
C LEU A 372 -14.77 20.68 -6.45
N ALA A 373 -14.54 20.63 -7.77
CA ALA A 373 -13.72 21.60 -8.48
C ALA A 373 -14.33 23.01 -8.39
N GLU A 374 -15.66 23.13 -8.46
CA GLU A 374 -16.32 24.42 -8.26
C GLU A 374 -16.21 24.92 -6.81
N LYS A 375 -16.23 24.02 -5.83
CA LYS A 375 -16.08 24.36 -4.42
C LYS A 375 -14.67 24.86 -4.08
N TYR A 376 -13.63 24.23 -4.62
CA TYR A 376 -12.24 24.45 -4.20
C TYR A 376 -11.36 25.18 -5.19
N LEU A 377 -11.68 25.20 -6.50
CA LEU A 377 -10.80 25.69 -7.56
C LEU A 377 -11.41 26.81 -8.42
N ARG A 378 -12.51 27.44 -7.98
CA ARG A 378 -13.20 28.47 -8.79
C ARG A 378 -12.55 29.84 -8.77
N ASP A 379 -11.74 30.14 -7.77
CA ASP A 379 -11.12 31.45 -7.64
C ASP A 379 -9.93 31.62 -8.60
N GLU A 380 -9.53 32.87 -8.81
CA GLU A 380 -8.51 33.23 -9.80
C GLU A 380 -7.12 32.64 -9.47
N GLU A 381 -6.81 32.38 -8.20
CA GLU A 381 -5.49 31.86 -7.80
C GLU A 381 -5.33 30.39 -8.20
N HIS A 382 -6.43 29.63 -8.23
CA HIS A 382 -6.42 28.19 -8.54
C HIS A 382 -6.62 27.86 -10.03
N VAL A 383 -6.72 28.86 -10.92
CA VAL A 383 -6.87 28.63 -12.38
C VAL A 383 -5.82 27.66 -12.95
N PRO A 384 -4.51 27.75 -12.63
CA PRO A 384 -3.52 26.82 -13.16
C PRO A 384 -3.71 25.37 -12.71
N VAL A 385 -4.21 25.14 -11.50
CA VAL A 385 -4.54 23.80 -11.00
C VAL A 385 -5.84 23.30 -11.62
N ARG A 386 -6.85 24.18 -11.75
CA ARG A 386 -8.13 23.86 -12.40
C ARG A 386 -7.94 23.40 -13.85
N GLU A 387 -7.09 24.07 -14.62
CA GLU A 387 -6.82 23.67 -16.01
C GLU A 387 -6.25 22.25 -16.12
N LYS A 388 -5.33 21.87 -15.21
CA LYS A 388 -4.71 20.54 -15.18
C LYS A 388 -5.70 19.47 -14.73
N THR A 389 -6.50 19.77 -13.71
CA THR A 389 -7.51 18.86 -13.18
C THR A 389 -8.68 18.68 -14.15
N ASP A 390 -9.12 19.74 -14.84
CA ASP A 390 -10.13 19.67 -15.90
C ASP A 390 -9.64 18.83 -17.10
N ALA A 391 -8.33 18.90 -17.41
CA ALA A 391 -7.74 18.06 -18.43
C ALA A 391 -7.77 16.58 -18.05
N PHE A 392 -7.44 16.24 -16.80
CA PHE A 392 -7.53 14.88 -16.32
C PHE A 392 -8.98 14.39 -16.22
N TYR A 393 -9.90 15.23 -15.77
CA TYR A 393 -11.33 14.91 -15.74
C TYR A 393 -11.87 14.54 -17.13
N ARG A 394 -11.48 15.26 -18.18
CA ARG A 394 -11.80 14.88 -19.56
C ARG A 394 -11.23 13.52 -19.94
N ALA A 395 -9.98 13.22 -19.54
CA ALA A 395 -9.38 11.91 -19.77
C ALA A 395 -10.17 10.78 -19.07
N GLN A 396 -10.65 10.99 -17.84
CA GLN A 396 -11.51 10.04 -17.13
C GLN A 396 -12.85 9.82 -17.86
N LEU A 397 -13.47 10.88 -18.37
CA LEU A 397 -14.72 10.77 -19.15
C LEU A 397 -14.52 9.97 -20.44
N ASN A 398 -13.40 10.17 -21.12
CA ASN A 398 -13.09 9.53 -22.41
C ASN A 398 -12.51 8.11 -22.28
N LEU A 399 -12.11 7.69 -21.07
CA LEU A 399 -11.29 6.50 -20.86
C LEU A 399 -11.89 5.23 -21.49
N ALA A 400 -13.19 5.00 -21.33
CA ALA A 400 -13.84 3.81 -21.86
C ALA A 400 -13.75 3.73 -23.40
N ASP A 401 -13.91 4.85 -24.10
CA ASP A 401 -13.85 4.90 -25.55
C ASP A 401 -12.40 4.88 -26.06
N ASN A 402 -11.47 5.49 -25.31
CA ASN A 402 -10.04 5.40 -25.61
C ASN A 402 -9.52 3.96 -25.50
N ILE A 403 -9.94 3.23 -24.46
CA ILE A 403 -9.61 1.80 -24.30
C ILE A 403 -10.13 0.98 -25.49
N LYS A 404 -11.38 1.20 -25.93
CA LYS A 404 -11.96 0.51 -27.09
C LYS A 404 -11.21 0.85 -28.38
N THR A 405 -10.77 2.09 -28.54
CA THR A 405 -10.00 2.54 -29.72
C THR A 405 -8.62 1.88 -29.74
N MET A 406 -7.90 1.89 -28.61
CA MET A 406 -6.58 1.25 -28.48
C MET A 406 -6.65 -0.27 -28.72
N THR A 407 -7.68 -0.93 -28.20
CA THR A 407 -7.89 -2.37 -28.44
C THR A 407 -8.24 -2.67 -29.90
N ALA A 408 -9.04 -1.82 -30.56
CA ALA A 408 -9.28 -1.92 -31.99
C ALA A 408 -8.01 -1.71 -32.84
N ASN A 409 -7.06 -0.91 -32.34
CA ASN A 409 -5.73 -0.71 -32.93
C ASN A 409 -4.74 -1.86 -32.61
N GLY A 410 -5.20 -2.93 -31.95
CA GLY A 410 -4.41 -4.14 -31.69
C GLY A 410 -3.58 -4.09 -30.40
N ILE A 411 -3.76 -3.10 -29.52
CA ILE A 411 -3.15 -3.08 -28.19
C ILE A 411 -3.97 -3.98 -27.26
N ARG A 412 -3.34 -4.99 -26.65
CA ARG A 412 -4.04 -5.84 -25.66
C ARG A 412 -4.10 -5.11 -24.32
N ILE A 413 -5.29 -4.77 -23.84
CA ILE A 413 -5.48 -4.10 -22.55
C ILE A 413 -6.19 -5.07 -21.61
N ASN A 414 -5.64 -5.27 -20.42
CA ASN A 414 -6.16 -6.20 -19.41
C ASN A 414 -6.28 -5.52 -18.04
N ILE A 415 -7.20 -6.02 -17.22
CA ILE A 415 -7.48 -5.52 -15.88
C ILE A 415 -7.54 -6.67 -14.88
N LEU A 416 -6.82 -6.55 -13.76
CA LEU A 416 -6.88 -7.45 -12.61
C LEU A 416 -7.39 -6.65 -11.41
N SER A 417 -8.56 -7.00 -10.90
CA SER A 417 -9.30 -6.23 -9.88
C SER A 417 -9.59 -7.09 -8.64
N GLY A 418 -9.47 -6.51 -7.45
CA GLY A 418 -9.92 -7.12 -6.19
C GLY A 418 -11.35 -6.70 -5.86
N TYR A 419 -12.09 -7.59 -5.19
CA TYR A 419 -13.45 -7.34 -4.72
C TYR A 419 -13.75 -8.15 -3.45
N GLY A 420 -14.91 -7.92 -2.84
CA GLY A 420 -15.41 -8.60 -1.65
C GLY A 420 -14.99 -7.95 -0.33
N LEU A 421 -14.48 -6.73 -0.37
CA LEU A 421 -14.06 -5.96 0.80
C LEU A 421 -14.70 -4.57 0.81
N HIS A 422 -15.05 -4.09 2.00
CA HIS A 422 -15.35 -2.69 2.25
C HIS A 422 -14.06 -1.88 2.33
N THR A 423 -14.15 -0.56 2.16
CA THR A 423 -12.96 0.28 2.28
C THR A 423 -12.42 0.22 3.70
N GLY A 424 -11.10 0.01 3.83
CA GLY A 424 -10.32 -0.16 5.06
C GLY A 424 -10.45 -1.54 5.70
N ASP A 425 -11.12 -2.50 5.06
CA ASP A 425 -11.03 -3.90 5.50
C ASP A 425 -9.59 -4.43 5.36
N ALA A 426 -9.22 -5.34 6.26
CA ALA A 426 -7.91 -6.02 6.36
C ALA A 426 -6.69 -5.13 6.65
N ARG A 427 -6.48 -4.03 5.92
CA ARG A 427 -5.44 -3.02 6.18
C ARG A 427 -5.95 -1.63 5.78
N TYR A 428 -5.22 -0.60 6.21
CA TYR A 428 -5.63 0.80 6.00
C TYR A 428 -7.01 1.08 6.58
N ASN A 429 -7.27 0.49 7.74
CA ASN A 429 -8.51 0.57 8.49
C ASN A 429 -8.83 2.01 8.87
N PHE A 430 -7.85 2.92 8.85
CA PHE A 430 -8.11 4.36 8.99
C PHE A 430 -9.11 4.90 7.94
N PHE A 431 -9.26 4.26 6.79
CA PHE A 431 -10.27 4.63 5.80
C PHE A 431 -11.70 4.24 6.19
N HIS A 432 -11.93 3.43 7.24
CA HIS A 432 -13.27 3.15 7.80
C HIS A 432 -13.97 4.44 8.23
N VAL A 433 -13.21 5.49 8.53
CA VAL A 433 -13.75 6.81 8.88
C VAL A 433 -14.42 7.51 7.70
N THR A 434 -14.29 7.03 6.47
CA THR A 434 -14.93 7.69 5.31
C THR A 434 -16.40 7.30 5.22
N ALA A 435 -17.28 8.26 4.92
CA ALA A 435 -18.73 8.06 4.99
C ALA A 435 -19.29 6.98 4.04
N ASN A 436 -18.54 6.63 2.99
CA ASN A 436 -18.87 5.57 2.05
C ASN A 436 -18.07 4.28 2.25
N ALA A 437 -17.33 4.14 3.36
CA ALA A 437 -16.49 2.96 3.60
C ALA A 437 -17.26 1.63 3.47
N ASP A 438 -18.42 1.55 4.11
CA ASP A 438 -19.32 0.38 4.11
C ASP A 438 -20.28 0.33 2.90
N LYS A 439 -20.21 1.33 2.01
CA LYS A 439 -21.16 1.50 0.88
C LYS A 439 -20.53 1.19 -0.48
N VAL A 440 -19.34 0.61 -0.48
CA VAL A 440 -18.65 0.18 -1.70
C VAL A 440 -18.16 -1.25 -1.56
N ASN A 441 -18.08 -1.92 -2.71
CA ASN A 441 -17.33 -3.16 -2.88
C ASN A 441 -16.00 -2.83 -3.55
N GLY A 442 -14.90 -3.36 -3.04
CA GLY A 442 -13.57 -3.09 -3.56
C GLY A 442 -12.52 -4.04 -3.01
N ASP A 443 -11.27 -3.60 -3.12
CA ASP A 443 -10.08 -4.31 -2.61
C ASP A 443 -9.62 -3.77 -1.24
N GLY A 444 -10.49 -3.11 -0.47
CA GLY A 444 -10.12 -2.44 0.77
C GLY A 444 -9.62 -1.01 0.59
N VAL A 445 -9.31 -0.56 -0.63
CA VAL A 445 -8.81 0.81 -0.88
C VAL A 445 -9.52 1.48 -2.05
N ILE A 446 -9.77 0.72 -3.12
CA ILE A 446 -10.37 1.22 -4.37
C ILE A 446 -11.59 0.36 -4.68
N ASN A 447 -12.71 1.03 -4.95
CA ASN A 447 -13.95 0.38 -5.33
C ASN A 447 -13.88 -0.26 -6.73
N VAL A 448 -14.65 -1.33 -6.95
CA VAL A 448 -14.65 -2.15 -8.17
C VAL A 448 -14.96 -1.31 -9.41
N GLU A 449 -15.89 -0.37 -9.35
CA GLU A 449 -16.28 0.46 -10.50
C GLU A 449 -15.11 1.30 -11.04
N SER A 450 -14.08 1.53 -10.20
CA SER A 450 -12.83 2.18 -10.57
C SER A 450 -11.78 1.16 -11.00
N THR A 451 -11.51 0.10 -10.24
CA THR A 451 -10.45 -0.86 -10.61
C THR A 451 -10.80 -1.67 -11.86
N ALA A 452 -12.07 -2.00 -12.05
CA ALA A 452 -12.65 -2.70 -13.19
C ALA A 452 -13.69 -1.83 -13.89
N LEU A 453 -13.23 -0.73 -14.49
CA LEU A 453 -14.02 0.34 -15.10
C LEU A 453 -15.40 -0.10 -15.63
N GLY A 454 -16.46 0.39 -15.00
CA GLY A 454 -17.86 0.17 -15.39
C GLY A 454 -18.50 -1.13 -14.89
N THR A 455 -17.74 -1.99 -14.21
CA THR A 455 -18.27 -3.23 -13.63
C THR A 455 -19.27 -2.94 -12.51
N THR A 456 -20.40 -3.64 -12.54
CA THR A 456 -21.44 -3.60 -11.52
C THR A 456 -21.10 -4.57 -10.40
N ALA A 457 -21.18 -4.10 -9.16
CA ALA A 457 -20.98 -4.89 -7.96
C ALA A 457 -22.14 -4.70 -6.97
N ALA A 458 -22.52 -5.76 -6.27
CA ALA A 458 -23.26 -5.68 -5.01
C ALA A 458 -22.28 -5.35 -3.87
N LEU A 459 -22.80 -4.94 -2.71
CA LEU A 459 -21.95 -4.78 -1.53
C LEU A 459 -21.35 -6.13 -1.09
N PRO A 460 -20.18 -6.12 -0.41
CA PRO A 460 -19.60 -7.33 0.16
C PRO A 460 -20.61 -8.15 0.97
N GLY A 461 -20.74 -9.44 0.66
CA GLY A 461 -21.70 -10.35 1.29
C GLY A 461 -23.14 -10.27 0.77
N GLU A 462 -23.48 -9.28 -0.07
CA GLU A 462 -24.75 -9.20 -0.78
C GLU A 462 -24.68 -9.88 -2.17
N LYS A 463 -25.80 -9.95 -2.88
CA LYS A 463 -25.85 -10.58 -4.21
C LYS A 463 -26.65 -9.75 -5.19
N LEU A 464 -26.15 -9.67 -6.41
CA LEU A 464 -26.90 -9.17 -7.55
C LEU A 464 -28.09 -10.10 -7.83
N THR A 465 -29.24 -9.49 -8.14
CA THR A 465 -30.49 -10.24 -8.41
C THR A 465 -30.52 -10.83 -9.82
N GLU A 466 -29.80 -10.21 -10.76
CA GLU A 466 -29.65 -10.61 -12.15
C GLU A 466 -28.28 -10.14 -12.66
N GLY A 467 -27.80 -10.75 -13.75
CA GLY A 467 -26.55 -10.35 -14.39
C GLY A 467 -26.19 -11.23 -15.58
N GLY A 468 -25.40 -10.67 -16.51
CA GLY A 468 -24.99 -11.38 -17.74
C GLY A 468 -23.83 -12.35 -17.51
N ARG A 469 -22.93 -12.03 -16.56
CA ARG A 469 -21.77 -12.85 -16.21
C ARG A 469 -21.42 -12.71 -14.73
N LEU A 470 -22.16 -13.45 -13.89
CA LEU A 470 -22.03 -13.37 -12.43
C LEU A 470 -20.81 -14.11 -11.88
N SER A 471 -20.18 -13.54 -10.85
CA SER A 471 -19.22 -14.25 -10.01
C SER A 471 -19.89 -15.42 -9.26
N PRO A 472 -19.13 -16.43 -8.79
CA PRO A 472 -19.68 -17.55 -8.03
C PRO A 472 -20.42 -17.17 -6.74
N ASP A 473 -19.97 -16.12 -6.05
CA ASP A 473 -20.65 -15.56 -4.88
C ASP A 473 -21.90 -14.73 -5.26
N GLY A 474 -21.94 -14.18 -6.46
CA GLY A 474 -23.01 -13.32 -6.97
C GLY A 474 -22.80 -11.83 -6.72
N GLU A 475 -21.63 -11.40 -6.24
CA GLU A 475 -21.31 -10.00 -5.97
C GLU A 475 -20.97 -9.19 -7.23
N ILE A 476 -20.45 -9.82 -8.28
CA ILE A 476 -19.96 -9.12 -9.48
C ILE A 476 -20.75 -9.52 -10.71
N ASP A 477 -21.14 -8.57 -11.56
CA ASP A 477 -21.52 -8.83 -12.94
C ASP A 477 -20.45 -8.30 -13.91
N ALA A 478 -19.56 -9.20 -14.32
CA ALA A 478 -18.46 -8.89 -15.20
C ALA A 478 -18.91 -8.45 -16.60
N SER A 479 -20.16 -8.72 -17.00
CA SER A 479 -20.67 -8.36 -18.35
C SER A 479 -20.86 -6.85 -18.55
N THR A 480 -20.87 -6.08 -17.47
CA THR A 480 -21.09 -4.63 -17.47
C THR A 480 -19.80 -3.82 -17.60
N GLY A 481 -18.64 -4.43 -17.33
CA GLY A 481 -17.33 -3.78 -17.44
C GLY A 481 -16.98 -3.38 -18.88
N VAL A 482 -16.06 -2.43 -19.05
CA VAL A 482 -15.60 -1.96 -20.37
C VAL A 482 -14.87 -3.07 -21.16
N LEU A 483 -14.20 -3.99 -20.46
CA LEU A 483 -13.44 -5.09 -21.03
C LEU A 483 -13.86 -6.43 -20.40
N PRO A 484 -15.09 -6.91 -20.63
CA PRO A 484 -15.62 -8.07 -19.92
C PRO A 484 -14.82 -9.36 -20.19
N ASP A 485 -14.20 -9.46 -21.36
CA ASP A 485 -13.36 -10.61 -21.75
C ASP A 485 -11.87 -10.45 -21.36
N ASN A 486 -11.46 -9.26 -20.93
CA ASN A 486 -10.08 -8.96 -20.52
C ASN A 486 -9.99 -8.39 -19.09
N THR A 487 -10.94 -8.76 -18.24
CA THR A 487 -10.97 -8.38 -16.81
C THR A 487 -11.12 -9.62 -15.93
N TRP A 488 -10.23 -9.75 -14.95
CA TRP A 488 -10.21 -10.81 -13.93
C TRP A 488 -10.44 -10.23 -12.54
N TYR A 489 -11.14 -10.99 -11.71
CA TYR A 489 -11.60 -10.58 -10.39
C TYR A 489 -11.07 -11.54 -9.31
N PHE A 490 -10.54 -10.98 -8.23
CA PHE A 490 -9.94 -11.72 -7.12
C PHE A 490 -10.72 -11.44 -5.83
N TYR A 491 -11.48 -12.45 -5.40
CA TYR A 491 -12.34 -12.36 -4.21
C TYR A 491 -11.51 -12.28 -2.93
N ASN A 492 -11.91 -11.38 -2.03
CA ASN A 492 -11.32 -11.16 -0.72
C ASN A 492 -9.80 -10.89 -0.80
N MET A 493 -9.38 -10.20 -1.87
CA MET A 493 -8.01 -9.78 -2.08
C MET A 493 -7.87 -8.31 -1.70
N HIS A 494 -7.16 -8.04 -0.61
CA HIS A 494 -6.82 -6.68 -0.24
C HIS A 494 -5.86 -6.06 -1.28
N HIS A 495 -5.92 -4.74 -1.46
CA HIS A 495 -5.14 -3.97 -2.44
C HIS A 495 -3.65 -4.34 -2.46
N GLU A 496 -3.04 -4.35 -1.28
CA GLU A 496 -1.62 -4.69 -1.07
C GLU A 496 -1.28 -6.17 -1.27
N ASP A 497 -2.29 -7.05 -1.23
CA ASP A 497 -2.10 -8.49 -1.40
C ASP A 497 -1.93 -8.85 -2.89
N ALA A 498 -2.29 -7.97 -3.83
CA ALA A 498 -2.06 -8.19 -5.26
C ALA A 498 -0.58 -8.49 -5.57
N ALA A 499 0.35 -7.80 -4.89
CA ALA A 499 1.79 -8.02 -5.02
C ALA A 499 2.28 -9.31 -4.34
N ASN A 500 1.41 -10.00 -3.59
CA ASN A 500 1.68 -11.20 -2.82
C ASN A 500 0.77 -12.39 -3.21
N ASN A 501 -0.10 -12.21 -4.19
CA ASN A 501 -1.04 -13.23 -4.63
C ASN A 501 -0.51 -13.86 -5.93
N SER A 502 0.08 -15.06 -5.83
CA SER A 502 0.69 -15.74 -6.99
C SER A 502 -0.25 -15.87 -8.20
N PRO A 503 -1.54 -16.24 -8.04
CA PRO A 503 -2.52 -16.17 -9.11
C PRO A 503 -2.53 -14.85 -9.90
N VAL A 504 -2.49 -13.69 -9.23
CA VAL A 504 -2.43 -12.36 -9.86
C VAL A 504 -1.13 -12.18 -10.61
N ILE A 505 0.00 -12.48 -9.95
CA ILE A 505 1.34 -12.28 -10.49
C ILE A 505 1.53 -13.14 -11.75
N ASN A 506 1.20 -14.43 -11.66
CA ASN A 506 1.37 -15.39 -12.74
C ASN A 506 0.43 -15.10 -13.91
N LEU A 507 -0.79 -14.61 -13.64
CA LEU A 507 -1.69 -14.13 -14.70
C LEU A 507 -1.12 -12.89 -15.40
N ALA A 508 -0.66 -11.89 -14.64
CA ALA A 508 -0.09 -10.67 -15.23
C ALA A 508 1.11 -10.99 -16.13
N VAL A 509 1.99 -11.89 -15.69
CA VAL A 509 3.11 -12.40 -16.48
C VAL A 509 2.62 -13.13 -17.74
N ALA A 510 1.67 -14.05 -17.61
CA ALA A 510 1.14 -14.82 -18.74
C ALA A 510 0.48 -13.93 -19.80
N LEU A 511 -0.31 -12.93 -19.39
CA LEU A 511 -0.93 -11.96 -20.30
C LEU A 511 0.12 -11.18 -21.11
N MET A 512 1.26 -10.86 -20.50
CA MET A 512 2.34 -10.16 -21.18
C MET A 512 3.19 -11.07 -22.07
N TYR A 513 3.48 -12.30 -21.64
CA TYR A 513 4.56 -13.11 -22.19
C TYR A 513 4.17 -14.48 -22.73
N SER A 514 2.89 -14.87 -22.69
CA SER A 514 2.40 -16.13 -23.27
C SER A 514 1.41 -15.89 -24.40
N HIS A 515 1.55 -16.62 -25.51
CA HIS A 515 0.53 -16.65 -26.57
C HIS A 515 -0.73 -17.44 -26.17
N ASP A 516 -0.62 -18.29 -25.14
CA ASP A 516 -1.69 -19.16 -24.69
C ASP A 516 -2.78 -18.44 -23.88
N VAL A 517 -2.55 -17.19 -23.48
CA VAL A 517 -3.46 -16.41 -22.61
C VAL A 517 -3.77 -15.06 -23.27
N GLU A 518 -4.91 -14.99 -23.94
CA GLU A 518 -5.36 -13.78 -24.66
C GLU A 518 -6.52 -13.08 -23.95
N ASN A 519 -7.44 -13.85 -23.37
CA ASN A 519 -8.65 -13.38 -22.70
C ASN A 519 -9.13 -14.44 -21.68
N VAL A 520 -10.21 -14.16 -20.96
CA VAL A 520 -10.76 -15.02 -19.91
C VAL A 520 -11.16 -16.43 -20.38
N ASN A 521 -11.35 -16.63 -21.68
CA ASN A 521 -11.73 -17.92 -22.27
C ASN A 521 -10.54 -18.74 -22.78
N SER A 522 -9.32 -18.22 -22.78
CA SER A 522 -8.16 -18.91 -23.36
C SER A 522 -7.74 -20.15 -22.55
N LYS A 523 -7.62 -20.02 -21.23
CA LYS A 523 -7.21 -21.09 -20.29
C LYS A 523 -7.97 -20.97 -18.95
N PRO A 524 -9.33 -21.01 -18.94
CA PRO A 524 -10.12 -20.79 -17.74
C PRO A 524 -9.84 -21.81 -16.62
N GLU A 525 -9.31 -22.99 -16.96
CA GLU A 525 -8.88 -24.04 -16.03
C GLU A 525 -7.56 -23.71 -15.30
N LYS A 526 -6.76 -22.78 -15.82
CA LYS A 526 -5.54 -22.28 -15.17
C LYS A 526 -5.72 -20.87 -14.62
N TYR A 527 -6.42 -20.01 -15.36
CA TYR A 527 -6.62 -18.59 -15.08
C TYR A 527 -8.12 -18.24 -15.10
N PRO A 528 -8.90 -18.73 -14.12
CA PRO A 528 -10.33 -18.48 -14.08
C PRO A 528 -10.60 -16.98 -13.94
N GLN A 529 -11.66 -16.49 -14.62
CA GLN A 529 -12.05 -15.08 -14.54
C GLN A 529 -12.33 -14.62 -13.10
N PHE A 530 -12.93 -15.49 -12.30
CA PHE A 530 -13.19 -15.28 -10.88
C PHE A 530 -12.28 -16.21 -10.08
N ASN A 531 -11.39 -15.61 -9.30
CA ASN A 531 -10.37 -16.30 -8.52
C ASN A 531 -10.36 -15.74 -7.08
N GLY A 532 -9.45 -16.20 -6.24
CA GLY A 532 -9.38 -15.78 -4.83
C GLY A 532 -8.06 -15.13 -4.43
N ASN A 533 -7.94 -14.85 -3.14
CA ASN A 533 -6.69 -14.41 -2.51
C ASN A 533 -5.84 -15.60 -2.01
N SER A 534 -4.53 -15.51 -2.16
CA SER A 534 -3.55 -16.47 -1.64
C SER A 534 -2.26 -15.74 -1.28
N ASP A 535 -2.34 -14.91 -0.25
CA ASP A 535 -1.22 -14.09 0.21
C ASP A 535 -0.01 -14.94 0.64
N ASN A 536 1.05 -14.90 -0.18
CA ASN A 536 2.29 -15.63 0.01
C ASN A 536 3.46 -14.74 0.45
N TRP A 537 3.19 -13.50 0.91
CA TRP A 537 4.20 -12.48 1.19
C TRP A 537 5.39 -13.01 2.00
N PHE A 538 5.12 -13.87 2.99
CA PHE A 538 6.15 -14.39 3.89
C PHE A 538 7.06 -15.41 3.22
N ILE A 539 6.48 -16.30 2.42
CA ILE A 539 7.21 -17.28 1.62
C ILE A 539 8.08 -16.54 0.61
N ARG A 540 7.47 -15.64 -0.18
CA ARG A 540 8.14 -14.92 -1.28
C ARG A 540 9.28 -14.04 -0.80
N ARG A 541 9.03 -13.16 0.19
CA ARG A 541 10.00 -12.13 0.58
C ARG A 541 11.14 -12.69 1.42
N TRP A 542 10.88 -13.72 2.21
CA TRP A 542 11.80 -14.12 3.29
C TRP A 542 12.07 -15.62 3.31
N ARG A 543 11.03 -16.43 3.52
CA ARG A 543 11.19 -17.79 4.02
C ARG A 543 11.74 -18.77 3.00
N TYR A 544 11.34 -18.64 1.74
CA TYR A 544 11.90 -19.51 0.70
C TYR A 544 13.41 -19.24 0.50
N ARG A 545 13.87 -18.00 0.68
CA ARG A 545 15.31 -17.68 0.64
C ARG A 545 16.06 -18.28 1.82
N ASP A 546 15.56 -18.10 3.04
CA ASP A 546 16.16 -18.70 4.25
C ASP A 546 16.32 -20.21 4.09
N MET A 547 15.27 -20.84 3.57
CA MET A 547 15.23 -22.27 3.35
C MET A 547 16.22 -22.73 2.27
N LYS A 548 16.33 -22.01 1.14
CA LYS A 548 17.36 -22.26 0.12
C LYS A 548 18.78 -22.12 0.69
N ASN A 549 19.01 -21.12 1.53
CA ASN A 549 20.31 -20.92 2.18
C ASN A 549 20.66 -22.06 3.15
N LEU A 550 19.69 -22.52 3.94
CA LEU A 550 19.87 -23.69 4.81
C LEU A 550 20.21 -24.94 3.99
N TYR A 551 19.48 -25.19 2.90
CA TYR A 551 19.76 -26.33 2.03
C TYR A 551 21.14 -26.23 1.36
N ALA A 552 21.56 -25.03 0.94
CA ALA A 552 22.89 -24.79 0.38
C ALA A 552 24.01 -24.99 1.44
N ASP A 553 23.80 -24.56 2.69
CA ASP A 553 24.73 -24.80 3.79
C ASP A 553 24.87 -26.29 4.10
N TYR A 554 23.77 -27.05 4.06
CA TYR A 554 23.80 -28.52 4.12
C TYR A 554 24.61 -29.12 2.95
N GLN A 555 24.35 -28.71 1.71
CA GLN A 555 25.09 -29.19 0.53
C GLN A 555 26.59 -28.86 0.61
N ALA A 556 26.94 -27.75 1.25
CA ALA A 556 28.32 -27.34 1.50
C ALA A 556 28.97 -28.04 2.73
N GLY A 557 28.26 -28.95 3.40
CA GLY A 557 28.74 -29.69 4.57
C GLY A 557 28.83 -28.87 5.87
N LYS A 558 28.17 -27.71 5.93
CA LYS A 558 28.13 -26.85 7.13
C LYS A 558 27.04 -27.26 8.13
N LEU A 559 26.06 -28.04 7.68
CA LEU A 559 24.99 -28.61 8.49
C LEU A 559 25.02 -30.13 8.34
N ASP A 560 24.91 -30.84 9.46
CA ASP A 560 24.81 -32.30 9.50
C ASP A 560 23.34 -32.68 9.72
N TRP A 561 22.64 -32.96 8.62
CA TRP A 561 21.22 -33.30 8.62
C TRP A 561 21.01 -34.80 8.37
N PRO A 562 20.21 -35.49 9.20
CA PRO A 562 19.76 -36.84 8.85
C PRO A 562 18.89 -36.80 7.59
N GLN A 563 18.82 -37.92 6.86
CA GLN A 563 18.08 -38.02 5.60
C GLN A 563 16.63 -37.54 5.72
N GLU A 564 15.97 -37.82 6.85
CA GLU A 564 14.60 -37.37 7.14
C GLU A 564 14.46 -35.83 7.07
N THR A 565 15.41 -35.08 7.63
CA THR A 565 15.42 -33.61 7.57
C THR A 565 15.65 -33.10 6.15
N VAL A 566 16.49 -33.82 5.37
CA VAL A 566 16.74 -33.49 3.96
C VAL A 566 15.48 -33.67 3.12
N ASP A 567 14.76 -34.77 3.34
CA ASP A 567 13.51 -35.08 2.64
C ASP A 567 12.39 -34.11 3.04
N GLU A 568 12.27 -33.78 4.33
CA GLU A 568 11.37 -32.73 4.83
C GLU A 568 11.66 -31.36 4.18
N CYS A 569 12.93 -30.97 4.11
CA CYS A 569 13.37 -29.72 3.47
C CYS A 569 12.97 -29.69 1.98
N LYS A 570 13.26 -30.75 1.23
CA LYS A 570 12.90 -30.82 -0.19
C LYS A 570 11.39 -30.77 -0.41
N ALA A 571 10.61 -31.47 0.40
CA ALA A 571 9.15 -31.46 0.32
C ALA A 571 8.57 -30.06 0.58
N ILE A 572 9.06 -29.37 1.61
CA ILE A 572 8.61 -28.01 1.90
C ILE A 572 9.08 -27.01 0.82
N MET A 573 10.26 -27.20 0.22
CA MET A 573 10.73 -26.36 -0.90
C MET A 573 9.85 -26.54 -2.13
N TYR A 574 9.46 -27.78 -2.43
CA TYR A 574 8.52 -28.09 -3.50
C TYR A 574 7.17 -27.40 -3.26
N ASP A 575 6.65 -27.43 -2.02
CA ASP A 575 5.41 -26.75 -1.67
C ASP A 575 5.51 -25.22 -1.77
N CYS A 576 6.65 -24.63 -1.37
CA CYS A 576 6.92 -23.21 -1.62
C CYS A 576 6.83 -22.87 -3.11
N GLU A 577 7.43 -23.70 -3.97
CA GLU A 577 7.39 -23.50 -5.42
C GLU A 577 5.98 -23.64 -5.97
N ARG A 578 5.17 -24.58 -5.46
CA ARG A 578 3.75 -24.71 -5.81
C ARG A 578 2.96 -23.46 -5.42
N VAL A 579 3.16 -22.94 -4.21
CA VAL A 579 2.54 -21.67 -3.79
C VAL A 579 2.96 -20.53 -4.70
N MET A 580 4.25 -20.42 -5.03
CA MET A 580 4.78 -19.34 -5.86
C MET A 580 4.30 -19.42 -7.32
N ARG A 581 4.06 -20.62 -7.86
CA ARG A 581 3.59 -20.84 -9.24
C ARG A 581 2.07 -21.04 -9.36
N ALA A 582 1.34 -20.96 -8.25
CA ALA A 582 -0.11 -21.11 -8.25
C ALA A 582 -0.78 -20.12 -9.21
N THR A 583 -1.67 -20.63 -10.06
CA THR A 583 -2.51 -19.82 -10.96
C THR A 583 -3.97 -19.77 -10.47
N ILE A 584 -4.35 -20.69 -9.58
CA ILE A 584 -5.62 -20.73 -8.86
C ILE A 584 -5.33 -20.54 -7.38
N ALA A 585 -6.13 -19.70 -6.74
CA ALA A 585 -5.97 -19.40 -5.32
C ALA A 585 -6.33 -20.60 -4.44
N ASP A 586 -5.46 -20.86 -3.45
CA ASP A 586 -5.69 -21.76 -2.33
C ASP A 586 -5.06 -21.15 -1.07
N ALA A 587 -5.88 -20.40 -0.33
CA ALA A 587 -5.46 -19.71 0.89
C ALA A 587 -5.06 -20.68 2.01
N GLU A 588 -5.71 -21.84 2.10
CA GLU A 588 -5.44 -22.85 3.12
C GLU A 588 -4.07 -23.49 2.88
N PHE A 589 -3.81 -23.97 1.67
CA PHE A 589 -2.52 -24.52 1.28
C PHE A 589 -1.38 -23.51 1.46
N CYS A 590 -1.59 -22.25 1.08
CA CYS A 590 -0.60 -21.18 1.27
C CYS A 590 -0.27 -20.96 2.77
N LYS A 591 -1.31 -20.90 3.62
CA LYS A 591 -1.17 -20.73 5.07
C LYS A 591 -0.44 -21.90 5.73
N GLU A 592 -0.80 -23.12 5.35
CA GLU A 592 -0.17 -24.34 5.87
C GLU A 592 1.30 -24.46 5.43
N THR A 593 1.60 -24.15 4.16
CA THR A 593 2.98 -24.11 3.65
C THR A 593 3.80 -23.05 4.37
N THR A 594 3.24 -21.85 4.58
CA THR A 594 3.88 -20.77 5.35
C THR A 594 4.24 -21.24 6.76
N LYS A 595 3.31 -21.91 7.46
CA LYS A 595 3.57 -22.48 8.79
C LYS A 595 4.70 -23.51 8.76
N ARG A 596 4.68 -24.45 7.81
CA ARG A 596 5.70 -25.51 7.70
C ARG A 596 7.09 -24.95 7.46
N VAL A 597 7.24 -23.98 6.55
CA VAL A 597 8.55 -23.34 6.31
C VAL A 597 9.05 -22.62 7.56
N ASN A 598 8.16 -21.94 8.27
CA ASN A 598 8.51 -21.24 9.51
C ASN A 598 9.01 -22.19 10.58
N ASP A 599 8.25 -23.25 10.84
CA ASP A 599 8.58 -24.25 11.85
C ASP A 599 9.92 -24.94 11.49
N PHE A 600 10.15 -25.24 10.21
CA PHE A 600 11.40 -25.81 9.73
C PHE A 600 12.60 -24.85 9.93
N CYS A 601 12.50 -23.62 9.43
CA CYS A 601 13.59 -22.63 9.57
C CYS A 601 13.91 -22.31 11.03
N ALA A 602 12.90 -22.23 11.90
CA ALA A 602 13.09 -22.03 13.34
C ALA A 602 13.81 -23.20 13.99
N LYS A 603 13.43 -24.44 13.66
CA LYS A 603 14.06 -25.67 14.16
C LYS A 603 15.53 -25.80 13.74
N GLN A 604 15.88 -25.39 12.52
CA GLN A 604 17.24 -25.52 11.98
C GLN A 604 18.18 -24.36 12.34
N GLY A 605 17.72 -23.36 13.10
CA GLY A 605 18.60 -22.41 13.78
C GLY A 605 19.24 -21.32 12.90
N LYS A 606 18.73 -21.06 11.70
CA LYS A 606 19.09 -19.84 10.94
C LYS A 606 17.84 -19.10 10.47
N ILE A 607 17.36 -18.27 11.36
CA ILE A 607 16.53 -17.13 11.00
C ILE A 607 17.54 -15.97 10.77
N SER A 608 17.47 -15.29 9.62
CA SER A 608 18.31 -14.10 9.41
C SER A 608 18.03 -13.06 10.53
N GLU A 609 19.01 -12.25 10.93
CA GLU A 609 18.83 -11.30 12.04
C GLU A 609 17.68 -10.29 11.79
N GLU A 610 17.49 -9.88 10.53
CA GLU A 610 16.34 -9.10 10.05
C GLU A 610 15.02 -9.88 10.20
N ASN A 611 15.02 -11.17 9.87
CA ASN A 611 13.87 -12.04 10.04
C ASN A 611 13.58 -12.39 11.51
N ALA A 612 14.59 -12.39 12.38
CA ALA A 612 14.41 -12.58 13.83
C ALA A 612 13.75 -11.35 14.45
N LYS A 613 14.05 -10.15 13.94
CA LYS A 613 13.33 -8.90 14.22
C LYS A 613 11.88 -8.94 13.72
N LEU A 614 11.62 -9.47 12.52
CA LEU A 614 10.26 -9.64 11.99
C LEU A 614 9.45 -10.77 12.66
N LEU A 615 10.09 -11.86 13.09
CA LEU A 615 9.49 -12.87 13.97
C LEU A 615 9.20 -12.27 15.35
N THR A 616 10.04 -11.36 15.86
CA THR A 616 9.71 -10.58 17.06
C THR A 616 8.69 -9.47 16.82
N GLN A 617 8.29 -9.17 15.57
CA GLN A 617 7.22 -8.22 15.24
C GLN A 617 5.91 -8.89 14.81
N LYS A 618 5.94 -10.17 14.38
CA LYS A 618 4.75 -10.90 13.85
C LYS A 618 4.59 -12.35 14.36
N GLN A 619 5.55 -12.90 15.12
CA GLN A 619 5.22 -13.91 16.16
C GLN A 619 4.67 -13.24 17.44
N LEU A 620 4.48 -11.92 17.44
CA LEU A 620 3.68 -11.20 18.43
C LEU A 620 2.17 -11.30 18.19
N ASN A 621 1.68 -12.47 17.79
CA ASN A 621 0.42 -12.92 18.37
C ASN A 621 0.60 -13.35 19.83
N GLU A 622 1.80 -13.17 20.38
CA GLU A 622 1.98 -12.98 21.80
C GLU A 622 2.81 -11.74 22.14
N LEU A 623 2.17 -10.56 22.19
CA LEU A 623 2.61 -9.44 23.07
C LEU A 623 3.21 -10.05 24.36
N PRO A 624 4.33 -9.55 24.92
CA PRO A 624 4.81 -10.02 26.22
C PRO A 624 3.62 -10.12 27.19
N GLU A 625 3.52 -11.15 28.03
CA GLU A 625 2.31 -11.32 28.89
C GLU A 625 1.96 -10.03 29.64
N TRP A 626 2.96 -9.25 30.08
CA TRP A 626 2.75 -7.93 30.68
C TRP A 626 2.05 -6.94 29.74
N ALA A 627 2.39 -6.94 28.44
CA ALA A 627 1.79 -6.09 27.42
C ALA A 627 0.41 -6.58 27.01
N LYS A 628 0.17 -7.90 26.83
CA LYS A 628 -1.20 -8.44 26.62
C LYS A 628 -2.13 -8.08 27.77
N VAL A 629 -1.64 -8.27 28.99
CA VAL A 629 -2.39 -7.94 30.21
C VAL A 629 -2.61 -6.43 30.29
N LEU A 630 -1.61 -5.61 29.96
CA LEU A 630 -1.74 -4.16 29.93
C LEU A 630 -2.72 -3.69 28.84
N THR A 631 -2.68 -4.24 27.62
CA THR A 631 -3.66 -3.97 26.56
C THR A 631 -5.05 -4.32 27.07
N LYS A 632 -5.27 -5.55 27.56
CA LYS A 632 -6.58 -5.96 28.10
C LYS A 632 -7.06 -5.06 29.23
N ILE A 633 -6.17 -4.61 30.13
CA ILE A 633 -6.51 -3.69 31.20
C ILE A 633 -6.85 -2.31 30.65
N ILE A 634 -6.04 -1.76 29.75
CA ILE A 634 -6.24 -0.43 29.17
C ILE A 634 -7.49 -0.41 28.29
N THR A 635 -7.68 -1.40 27.41
CA THR A 635 -8.90 -1.58 26.61
C THR A 635 -10.11 -1.78 27.51
N PHE A 636 -10.04 -2.62 28.54
CA PHE A 636 -11.15 -2.75 29.50
C PHE A 636 -11.45 -1.43 30.22
N VAL A 637 -10.42 -0.66 30.60
CA VAL A 637 -10.59 0.66 31.23
C VAL A 637 -11.18 1.64 30.24
N ASP A 638 -10.70 1.70 28.99
CA ASP A 638 -11.19 2.59 27.94
C ASP A 638 -12.64 2.24 27.57
N ASP A 639 -12.97 0.96 27.38
CA ASP A 639 -14.32 0.45 27.17
C ASP A 639 -15.25 0.75 28.34
N THR A 640 -14.78 0.55 29.57
CA THR A 640 -15.56 0.83 30.78
C THR A 640 -15.78 2.33 30.93
N VAL A 641 -14.76 3.13 30.63
CA VAL A 641 -14.87 4.59 30.57
C VAL A 641 -15.85 4.99 29.46
N PHE A 642 -15.79 4.38 28.26
CA PHE A 642 -16.76 4.65 27.20
C PHE A 642 -18.18 4.25 27.60
N LYS A 643 -18.37 3.09 28.25
CA LYS A 643 -19.69 2.65 28.74
C LYS A 643 -20.26 3.55 29.83
N ILE A 644 -19.41 4.14 30.68
CA ILE A 644 -19.83 5.03 31.78
C ILE A 644 -20.04 6.46 31.29
N TYR A 645 -19.09 6.98 30.50
CA TYR A 645 -19.01 8.38 30.11
C TYR A 645 -19.63 8.64 28.72
N GLY A 646 -19.82 7.60 27.89
CA GLY A 646 -20.31 7.71 26.53
C GLY A 646 -19.39 8.57 25.66
N ASP A 647 -20.02 9.48 24.92
CA ASP A 647 -19.41 10.50 24.08
C ASP A 647 -18.86 11.72 24.83
N LYS A 648 -18.98 11.74 26.17
CA LYS A 648 -18.67 12.91 26.98
C LYS A 648 -17.22 12.91 27.46
N ALA A 649 -16.61 14.09 27.45
CA ALA A 649 -15.33 14.30 28.14
C ALA A 649 -15.50 14.12 29.66
N TYR A 650 -14.39 13.84 30.38
CA TYR A 650 -14.46 13.61 31.83
C TYR A 650 -15.16 14.76 32.56
N SER A 651 -14.88 16.01 32.20
CA SER A 651 -15.48 17.18 32.84
C SER A 651 -16.96 17.39 32.53
N GLU A 652 -17.44 16.94 31.38
CA GLU A 652 -18.85 17.05 30.96
C GLU A 652 -19.73 16.04 31.70
N PHE A 653 -19.23 14.83 31.90
CA PHE A 653 -19.89 13.81 32.72
C PHE A 653 -20.05 14.28 34.17
N TRP A 654 -19.00 14.80 34.80
CA TRP A 654 -19.09 15.28 36.19
C TRP A 654 -20.02 16.50 36.33
N LYS A 655 -20.14 17.36 35.31
CA LYS A 655 -21.13 18.44 35.30
C LYS A 655 -22.57 17.95 35.18
N ALA A 656 -22.80 16.83 34.49
CA ALA A 656 -24.12 16.22 34.33
C ALA A 656 -24.54 15.40 35.57
N PHE A 657 -23.59 14.81 36.29
CA PHE A 657 -23.84 13.98 37.48
C PHE A 657 -23.89 14.79 38.80
N CYS A 658 -23.28 15.97 38.84
CA CYS A 658 -23.26 16.87 40.01
C CYS A 658 -24.30 18.00 39.95
N LYS A 659 -25.27 17.92 39.03
CA LYS A 659 -26.54 18.67 39.09
C LYS A 659 -27.58 17.80 39.79
#